data_AF-A2DV97-F1
#
_entry.id   AF-A2DV97-F1
#
_cell.length_a   1.000
_cell.length_b   1.000
_cell.length_c   1.000
_cell.angle_alpha   90.00
_cell.angle_beta   90.00
_cell.angle_gamma   90.00
#
_symmetry.space_group_name_H-M   'P 1'
#
loop_
_entity.id
_entity.type
_entity.pdbx_description
1 polymer ?
#
loop_
_entity_poly.entity_id
_entity_poly.type
_entity_poly.pdbx_seq_one_letter_code
_entity_poly.pdbx_strand_id
1 'polypeptide(L)'
;MSDNDSQDNELLLQVKRLEKKNSLLQQSNEYLQEKFEEMSKINQNLLDNKVIIESVRKENKQLQSENKDLNQRIQILCEKNDSLQKELESKKKPSQKLLSSDLTDLNSRINREREEFEIAIQQKDKEMQKLKGDLVQKDSDIKTLMSLLDQLKSANENFFNMNFTTTKDLIDYIKLNCNQGDDSEVKQLQELCTSQENQIQELRTLLKSEKKKRHVAEIETTQLREKISNLEIEYEIKFSDLNQKLEEAQHLNDLMKESHLNEKQQLRAKLASTQDLLEKTKNRIPSSNNEKSMSSDANLANLKSQNRELMDKLIEATNNLSNLKRENEELVDQISTFNKAKENLQTSIAQLRTENSHLREQINNQQSEIQRLKIHSSSLEEETRSATAQVLAAKATFNQTKHAFAEESAKADQLRQAVDGLKDIIASQKSEIDRYNSESSKLIGVILKQKILTEKVLSNQAESKSELKKQIKMLKEQLELEQKKNEHMASKAEEIPVTSWFCAEFPQNLIKQISDLSTNPSYKTVTKLKLVLETIAKYYNTEYKNQHNANDKINSSLKAKNNVLSEFITGIGAVLHNDKLTPDNLVRDPQIGTNAISYLNSLINELNTKSELIDEIDNASKKLFGLLGVETLQSAVKKAEKLIKSLKVASAQIDEQKAKCANERSSRKTAEAKAVAVQEQSQRDAEQKQIIISNLTNDKSRLAERLRAAETEIIQLRGELKKLQNEKEDLLNSKQLEHEDDLDSVRAEWQQKVEAAQKEADDLAAELDESLANNENLEMLNKQLRNELENLQLDCEARSKKIADLQLENEVTIQECKDNLEREKQDLTQQYEAVFESMKKKNEEQRTIIDKLTSSLAESEQRYKIAFQTNSALSEENKDYEDRLNFLKDELDREKKLRENQTKAIVLTTEMKCQSMIDEEKANSESEKRKIFAFVASQFKKFFDGRKTLDEETFKSIINGLKTDYDSVNDQLDGVRRLLGLSDDENPVDALSKLLLTMFMHK
;
A
#
# COMPACT_ATOMS: atom_id res chain seq x y z
N MET A 1 43.24 24.03 -109.60
CA MET A 1 42.66 24.44 -108.31
C MET A 1 41.19 24.02 -108.30
N SER A 2 40.94 22.70 -108.24
CA SER A 2 39.56 22.16 -108.16
C SER A 2 39.50 20.79 -107.48
N ASP A 3 40.63 20.10 -107.33
CA ASP A 3 40.70 18.75 -106.79
C ASP A 3 40.89 18.70 -105.25
N ASN A 4 41.59 19.68 -104.66
CA ASN A 4 41.76 19.78 -103.21
C ASN A 4 40.42 19.87 -102.46
N ASP A 5 39.49 20.70 -102.94
CA ASP A 5 38.18 20.92 -102.32
C ASP A 5 37.33 19.63 -102.27
N SER A 6 37.60 18.65 -103.15
CA SER A 6 36.98 17.33 -103.08
C SER A 6 37.58 16.48 -101.96
N GLN A 7 38.89 16.56 -101.76
CA GLN A 7 39.64 15.74 -100.82
C GLN A 7 39.41 16.17 -99.36
N ASP A 8 39.36 17.49 -99.10
CA ASP A 8 39.01 18.05 -97.79
C ASP A 8 37.56 17.74 -97.39
N ASN A 9 36.64 17.66 -98.36
CA ASN A 9 35.23 17.36 -98.09
C ASN A 9 35.01 15.87 -97.77
N GLU A 10 35.77 14.96 -98.39
CA GLU A 10 35.79 13.54 -98.02
C GLU A 10 36.43 13.32 -96.63
N LEU A 11 37.52 14.02 -96.32
CA LEU A 11 38.11 14.06 -94.98
C LEU A 11 37.10 14.56 -93.93
N LEU A 12 36.38 15.65 -94.20
CA LEU A 12 35.34 16.17 -93.31
C LEU A 12 34.20 15.17 -93.08
N LEU A 13 33.83 14.40 -94.11
CA LEU A 13 32.84 13.33 -94.01
C LEU A 13 33.37 12.15 -93.16
N GLN A 14 34.66 11.83 -93.28
CA GLN A 14 35.33 10.78 -92.51
C GLN A 14 35.47 11.17 -91.03
N VAL A 15 35.84 12.42 -90.73
CA VAL A 15 35.86 12.99 -89.37
C VAL A 15 34.46 12.88 -88.74
N LYS A 16 33.40 13.33 -89.41
CA LYS A 16 32.02 13.24 -88.89
C LYS A 16 31.56 11.80 -88.65
N ARG A 17 32.04 10.82 -89.44
CA ARG A 17 31.81 9.39 -89.18
C ARG A 17 32.56 8.90 -87.94
N LEU A 18 33.79 9.35 -87.73
CA LEU A 18 34.59 9.02 -86.53
C LEU A 18 34.02 9.66 -85.27
N GLU A 19 33.64 10.94 -85.30
CA GLU A 19 32.95 11.65 -84.20
C GLU A 19 31.68 10.91 -83.78
N LYS A 20 30.81 10.56 -84.74
CA LYS A 20 29.58 9.79 -84.46
C LYS A 20 29.86 8.41 -83.88
N LYS A 21 30.94 7.74 -84.33
CA LYS A 21 31.35 6.44 -83.77
C LYS A 21 31.94 6.57 -82.36
N ASN A 22 32.68 7.65 -82.09
CA ASN A 22 33.25 7.92 -80.77
C ASN A 22 32.16 8.29 -79.75
N SER A 23 31.17 9.10 -80.16
CA SER A 23 29.98 9.42 -79.36
C SER A 23 29.18 8.16 -78.97
N LEU A 24 28.98 7.22 -79.91
CA LEU A 24 28.34 5.93 -79.62
C LEU A 24 29.17 5.05 -78.66
N LEU A 25 30.50 5.11 -78.74
CA LEU A 25 31.39 4.42 -77.80
C LEU A 25 31.39 5.06 -76.41
N GLN A 26 31.28 6.38 -76.31
CA GLN A 26 31.10 7.06 -75.02
C GLN A 26 29.77 6.66 -74.37
N GLN A 27 28.65 6.72 -75.09
CA GLN A 27 27.35 6.27 -74.59
C GLN A 27 27.36 4.79 -74.17
N SER A 28 28.06 3.93 -74.92
CA SER A 28 28.23 2.53 -74.53
C SER A 28 29.08 2.36 -73.27
N ASN A 29 30.09 3.20 -73.05
CA ASN A 29 30.92 3.16 -71.84
C ASN A 29 30.19 3.71 -70.62
N GLU A 30 29.43 4.81 -70.77
CA GLU A 30 28.58 5.38 -69.72
C GLU A 30 27.54 4.35 -69.25
N TYR A 31 26.85 3.68 -70.17
CA TYR A 31 25.91 2.60 -69.86
C TYR A 31 26.59 1.42 -69.14
N LEU A 32 27.81 1.03 -69.56
CA LEU A 32 28.56 -0.03 -68.88
C LEU A 32 29.05 0.38 -67.49
N GLN A 33 29.41 1.65 -67.28
CA GLN A 33 29.75 2.19 -65.96
C GLN A 33 28.54 2.23 -65.04
N GLU A 34 27.38 2.68 -65.52
CA GLU A 34 26.12 2.69 -64.76
C GLU A 34 25.71 1.26 -64.33
N LYS A 35 25.80 0.29 -65.26
CA LYS A 35 25.55 -1.13 -64.95
C LYS A 35 26.59 -1.74 -64.00
N PHE A 36 27.85 -1.29 -64.05
CA PHE A 36 28.88 -1.71 -63.10
C PHE A 36 28.63 -1.13 -61.70
N GLU A 37 28.21 0.13 -61.59
CA GLU A 37 27.79 0.70 -60.30
C GLU A 37 26.56 0.01 -59.72
N GLU A 38 25.56 -0.30 -60.54
CA GLU A 38 24.36 -1.04 -60.12
C GLU A 38 24.74 -2.43 -59.59
N MET A 39 25.60 -3.15 -60.32
CA MET A 39 26.13 -4.45 -59.86
C MET A 39 26.95 -4.33 -58.57
N SER A 40 27.74 -3.26 -58.43
CA SER A 40 28.52 -2.98 -57.21
C SER A 40 27.61 -2.70 -55.99
N LYS A 41 26.53 -1.92 -56.18
CA LYS A 41 25.49 -1.67 -55.16
C LYS A 41 24.77 -2.97 -54.76
N ILE A 42 24.46 -3.85 -55.72
CA ILE A 42 23.90 -5.19 -55.44
C ILE A 42 24.88 -6.05 -54.63
N ASN A 43 26.17 -6.03 -54.96
CA ASN A 43 27.21 -6.77 -54.24
C ASN A 43 27.39 -6.27 -52.80
N GLN A 44 27.34 -4.95 -52.58
CA GLN A 44 27.37 -4.36 -51.24
C GLN A 44 26.14 -4.79 -50.42
N ASN A 45 24.94 -4.72 -51.00
CA ASN A 45 23.71 -5.19 -50.35
C ASN A 45 23.76 -6.70 -50.00
N LEU A 46 24.40 -7.53 -50.83
CA LEU A 46 24.64 -8.95 -50.53
C LEU A 46 25.62 -9.14 -49.36
N LEU A 47 26.65 -8.30 -49.26
CA LEU A 47 27.60 -8.31 -48.14
C LEU A 47 26.91 -7.92 -46.83
N ASP A 48 26.11 -6.86 -46.85
CA ASP A 48 25.39 -6.37 -45.67
C ASP A 48 24.31 -7.36 -45.21
N ASN A 49 23.56 -7.96 -46.16
CA ASN A 49 22.65 -9.07 -45.87
C ASN A 49 23.36 -10.28 -45.24
N LYS A 50 24.59 -10.60 -45.66
CA LYS A 50 25.37 -11.69 -45.04
C LYS A 50 25.71 -11.36 -43.58
N VAL A 51 26.09 -10.12 -43.28
CA VAL A 51 26.35 -9.66 -41.90
C VAL A 51 25.07 -9.76 -41.05
N ILE A 52 23.91 -9.36 -41.58
CA ILE A 52 22.61 -9.51 -40.90
C ILE A 52 22.30 -10.99 -40.63
N ILE A 53 22.49 -11.88 -41.61
CA ILE A 53 22.27 -13.33 -41.44
C ILE A 53 23.22 -13.92 -40.38
N GLU A 54 24.47 -13.48 -40.32
CA GLU A 54 25.40 -13.90 -39.26
C GLU A 54 25.04 -13.36 -37.87
N SER A 55 24.47 -12.15 -37.79
CA SER A 55 23.92 -11.59 -36.54
C SER A 55 22.72 -12.40 -36.04
N VAL A 56 21.70 -12.59 -36.88
CA VAL A 56 20.49 -13.36 -36.55
C VAL A 56 20.84 -14.82 -36.19
N ARG A 57 21.87 -15.41 -36.81
CA ARG A 57 22.39 -16.74 -36.43
C ARG A 57 23.09 -16.80 -35.08
N LYS A 58 23.68 -15.70 -34.60
CA LYS A 58 24.24 -15.60 -33.23
C LYS A 58 23.11 -15.45 -32.21
N GLU A 59 22.17 -14.55 -32.48
CA GLU A 59 20.98 -14.31 -31.65
C GLU A 59 20.13 -15.58 -31.47
N ASN A 60 19.83 -16.31 -32.55
CA ASN A 60 19.12 -17.59 -32.46
C ASN A 60 19.85 -18.63 -31.58
N LYS A 61 21.19 -18.69 -31.64
CA LYS A 61 21.98 -19.60 -30.78
C LYS A 61 21.93 -19.18 -29.31
N GLN A 62 21.95 -17.88 -29.04
CA GLN A 62 21.80 -17.35 -27.68
C GLN A 62 20.41 -17.68 -27.13
N LEU A 63 19.33 -17.36 -27.86
CA LEU A 63 17.95 -17.68 -27.47
C LEU A 63 17.73 -19.20 -27.26
N GLN A 64 18.34 -20.05 -28.10
CA GLN A 64 18.31 -21.51 -27.90
C GLN A 64 19.07 -21.98 -26.64
N SER A 65 20.10 -21.24 -26.19
CA SER A 65 20.81 -21.53 -24.94
C SER A 65 20.04 -21.06 -23.70
N GLU A 66 19.44 -19.86 -23.76
CA GLU A 66 18.59 -19.31 -22.70
C GLU A 66 17.32 -20.15 -22.49
N ASN A 67 16.68 -20.60 -23.58
CA ASN A 67 15.54 -21.51 -23.51
C ASN A 67 15.92 -22.86 -22.87
N LYS A 68 17.15 -23.35 -23.04
CA LYS A 68 17.63 -24.56 -22.34
C LYS A 68 17.85 -24.34 -20.84
N ASP A 69 18.45 -23.21 -20.43
CA ASP A 69 18.58 -22.85 -19.00
C ASP A 69 17.20 -22.69 -18.33
N LEU A 70 16.27 -22.02 -19.00
CA LEU A 70 14.90 -21.85 -18.50
C LEU A 70 14.17 -23.19 -18.32
N ASN A 71 14.27 -24.11 -19.28
CA ASN A 71 13.67 -25.45 -19.13
C ASN A 71 14.33 -26.26 -18.00
N GLN A 72 15.66 -26.19 -17.83
CA GLN A 72 16.34 -26.83 -16.70
C GLN A 72 15.91 -26.22 -15.35
N ARG A 73 15.75 -24.89 -15.27
CA ARG A 73 15.22 -24.23 -14.07
C ARG A 73 13.79 -24.63 -13.76
N ILE A 74 12.92 -24.74 -14.76
CA ILE A 74 11.55 -25.21 -14.60
C ILE A 74 11.53 -26.64 -14.05
N GLN A 75 12.34 -27.55 -14.62
CA GLN A 75 12.46 -28.92 -14.13
C GLN A 75 12.91 -28.97 -12.66
N ILE A 76 13.98 -28.26 -12.30
CA ILE A 76 14.50 -28.20 -10.91
C ILE A 76 13.45 -27.64 -9.94
N LEU A 77 12.66 -26.65 -10.37
CA LEU A 77 11.58 -26.08 -9.56
C LEU A 77 10.42 -27.08 -9.38
N CYS A 78 10.05 -27.83 -10.41
CA CYS A 78 9.06 -28.92 -10.30
C CYS A 78 9.54 -30.02 -9.33
N GLU A 79 10.76 -30.52 -9.49
CA GLU A 79 11.35 -31.56 -8.62
C GLU A 79 11.44 -31.10 -7.15
N LYS A 80 11.77 -29.81 -6.92
CA LYS A 80 11.74 -29.21 -5.57
C LYS A 80 10.32 -29.09 -5.02
N ASN A 81 9.35 -28.69 -5.84
CA ASN A 81 7.95 -28.53 -5.41
C ASN A 81 7.31 -29.87 -5.04
N ASP A 82 7.53 -30.91 -5.86
CA ASP A 82 7.13 -32.30 -5.57
C ASP A 82 7.73 -32.81 -4.26
N SER A 83 8.98 -32.46 -3.98
CA SER A 83 9.68 -32.84 -2.74
C SER A 83 9.08 -32.14 -1.52
N LEU A 84 8.83 -30.83 -1.61
CA LEU A 84 8.16 -30.06 -0.55
C LEU A 84 6.72 -30.52 -0.31
N GLN A 85 5.98 -30.88 -1.36
CA GLN A 85 4.62 -31.40 -1.20
C GLN A 85 4.61 -32.77 -0.50
N LYS A 86 5.54 -33.67 -0.83
CA LYS A 86 5.72 -34.95 -0.11
C LYS A 86 6.11 -34.75 1.36
N GLU A 87 6.92 -33.73 1.66
CA GLU A 87 7.28 -33.38 3.05
C GLU A 87 6.09 -32.79 3.82
N LEU A 88 5.27 -31.95 3.16
CA LEU A 88 4.07 -31.38 3.76
C LEU A 88 2.99 -32.44 4.01
N GLU A 89 2.80 -33.39 3.08
CA GLU A 89 1.89 -34.53 3.27
C GLU A 89 2.37 -35.51 4.36
N SER A 90 3.68 -35.73 4.50
CA SER A 90 4.22 -36.58 5.56
C SER A 90 4.11 -35.94 6.94
N LYS A 91 4.27 -34.61 7.06
CA LYS A 91 4.02 -33.84 8.28
C LYS A 91 2.53 -33.70 8.63
N LYS A 92 1.64 -33.64 7.63
CA LYS A 92 0.18 -33.49 7.85
C LYS A 92 -0.46 -34.74 8.48
N LYS A 93 -0.01 -35.94 8.10
CA LYS A 93 -0.57 -37.23 8.59
C LYS A 93 -0.49 -37.43 10.12
N PRO A 94 0.64 -37.21 10.82
CA PRO A 94 0.69 -37.35 12.28
C PRO A 94 -0.13 -36.26 13.00
N SER A 95 -0.04 -34.99 12.59
CA SER A 95 -0.80 -33.91 13.22
C SER A 95 -2.32 -34.09 13.10
N GLN A 96 -2.79 -34.59 11.95
CA GLN A 96 -4.21 -34.89 11.77
C GLN A 96 -4.68 -36.08 12.63
N LYS A 97 -3.82 -37.06 12.91
CA LYS A 97 -4.12 -38.14 13.86
C LYS A 97 -4.16 -37.65 15.30
N LEU A 98 -3.18 -36.84 15.71
CA LEU A 98 -3.14 -36.26 17.06
C LEU A 98 -4.40 -35.43 17.33
N LEU A 99 -4.72 -34.49 16.44
CA LEU A 99 -5.93 -33.66 16.54
C LEU A 99 -7.22 -34.48 16.59
N SER A 100 -7.29 -35.63 15.89
CA SER A 100 -8.45 -36.52 15.98
C SER A 100 -8.55 -37.25 17.33
N SER A 101 -7.42 -37.56 17.98
CA SER A 101 -7.38 -38.14 19.32
C SER A 101 -7.78 -37.11 20.38
N ASP A 102 -7.20 -35.91 20.30
CA ASP A 102 -7.49 -34.80 21.21
C ASP A 102 -8.98 -34.41 21.13
N LEU A 103 -9.58 -34.44 19.93
CA LEU A 103 -11.02 -34.23 19.75
C LEU A 103 -11.87 -35.37 20.32
N THR A 104 -11.47 -36.64 20.24
CA THR A 104 -12.23 -37.73 20.89
C THR A 104 -12.13 -37.63 22.42
N ASP A 105 -10.96 -37.33 22.96
CA ASP A 105 -10.74 -37.22 24.40
C ASP A 105 -11.49 -36.00 24.97
N LEU A 106 -11.42 -34.84 24.31
CA LEU A 106 -12.17 -33.64 24.70
C LEU A 106 -13.68 -33.86 24.65
N ASN A 107 -14.22 -34.53 23.61
CA ASN A 107 -15.64 -34.87 23.56
C ASN A 107 -16.05 -35.86 24.66
N SER A 108 -15.20 -36.85 24.98
CA SER A 108 -15.45 -37.78 26.09
C SER A 108 -15.54 -37.04 27.44
N ARG A 109 -14.68 -36.03 27.63
CA ARG A 109 -14.66 -35.20 28.83
C ARG A 109 -15.87 -34.27 28.92
N ILE A 110 -16.24 -33.60 27.83
CA ILE A 110 -17.44 -32.75 27.77
C ILE A 110 -18.71 -33.56 28.07
N ASN A 111 -18.81 -34.80 27.56
CA ASN A 111 -19.95 -35.67 27.85
C ASN A 111 -19.99 -36.11 29.32
N ARG A 112 -18.84 -36.39 29.93
CA ARG A 112 -18.75 -36.72 31.36
C ARG A 112 -19.14 -35.55 32.26
N GLU A 113 -18.61 -34.37 31.98
CA GLU A 113 -18.92 -33.14 32.73
C GLU A 113 -20.42 -32.80 32.58
N ARG A 114 -21.03 -33.03 31.41
CA ARG A 114 -22.49 -32.93 31.21
C ARG A 114 -23.29 -33.93 32.05
N GLU A 115 -22.90 -35.20 32.08
CA GLU A 115 -23.56 -36.24 32.88
C GLU A 115 -23.49 -35.93 34.39
N GLU A 116 -22.35 -35.44 34.87
CA GLU A 116 -22.16 -34.97 36.25
C GLU A 116 -23.06 -33.76 36.58
N PHE A 117 -23.18 -32.77 35.68
CA PHE A 117 -24.10 -31.65 35.86
C PHE A 117 -25.57 -32.06 35.81
N GLU A 118 -25.97 -32.99 34.92
CA GLU A 118 -27.35 -33.45 34.82
C GLU A 118 -27.77 -34.23 36.08
N ILE A 119 -26.88 -35.05 36.64
CA ILE A 119 -27.08 -35.71 37.95
C ILE A 119 -27.24 -34.66 39.06
N ALA A 120 -26.41 -33.60 39.07
CA ALA A 120 -26.49 -32.54 40.08
C ALA A 120 -27.82 -31.74 39.98
N ILE A 121 -28.29 -31.45 38.77
CA ILE A 121 -29.60 -30.80 38.53
C ILE A 121 -30.72 -31.71 39.06
N GLN A 122 -30.73 -32.99 38.70
CA GLN A 122 -31.74 -33.95 39.17
C GLN A 122 -31.75 -34.12 40.71
N GLN A 123 -30.60 -33.96 41.38
CA GLN A 123 -30.54 -33.93 42.84
C GLN A 123 -31.19 -32.65 43.40
N LYS A 124 -30.90 -31.48 42.83
CA LYS A 124 -31.47 -30.20 43.27
C LYS A 124 -32.97 -30.08 42.97
N ASP A 125 -33.47 -30.67 41.90
CA ASP A 125 -34.91 -30.79 41.66
C ASP A 125 -35.61 -31.68 42.69
N LYS A 126 -34.98 -32.77 43.14
CA LYS A 126 -35.50 -33.61 44.23
C LYS A 126 -35.52 -32.88 45.57
N GLU A 127 -34.46 -32.13 45.90
CA GLU A 127 -34.44 -31.25 47.08
C GLU A 127 -35.55 -30.19 47.02
N MET A 128 -35.71 -29.52 45.87
CA MET A 128 -36.75 -28.51 45.65
C MET A 128 -38.17 -29.10 45.71
N GLN A 129 -38.40 -30.31 45.17
CA GLN A 129 -39.69 -30.99 45.30
C GLN A 129 -39.99 -31.37 46.75
N LYS A 130 -38.99 -31.84 47.51
CA LYS A 130 -39.14 -32.11 48.93
C LYS A 130 -39.50 -30.83 49.71
N LEU A 131 -38.76 -29.74 49.52
CA LEU A 131 -39.03 -28.45 50.15
C LEU A 131 -40.43 -27.90 49.81
N LYS A 132 -40.93 -28.11 48.59
CA LYS A 132 -42.31 -27.78 48.22
C LYS A 132 -43.33 -28.65 48.95
N GLY A 133 -43.06 -29.95 49.13
CA GLY A 133 -43.88 -30.85 49.95
C GLY A 133 -43.92 -30.42 51.41
N ASP A 134 -42.75 -30.15 52.01
CA ASP A 134 -42.61 -29.69 53.39
C ASP A 134 -43.34 -28.35 53.62
N LEU A 135 -43.30 -27.42 52.65
CA LEU A 135 -44.03 -26.15 52.68
C LEU A 135 -45.55 -26.36 52.65
N VAL A 136 -46.06 -27.22 51.76
CA VAL A 136 -47.49 -27.55 51.66
C VAL A 136 -48.00 -28.24 52.93
N GLN A 137 -47.19 -29.13 53.52
CA GLN A 137 -47.52 -29.72 54.81
C GLN A 137 -47.62 -28.65 55.90
N LYS A 138 -46.64 -27.74 56.01
CA LYS A 138 -46.66 -26.65 57.00
C LYS A 138 -47.83 -25.69 56.83
N ASP A 139 -48.22 -25.37 55.60
CA ASP A 139 -49.40 -24.56 55.32
C ASP A 139 -50.70 -25.29 55.72
N SER A 140 -50.76 -26.63 55.64
CA SER A 140 -51.87 -27.43 56.17
C SER A 140 -51.86 -27.52 57.71
N ASP A 141 -50.68 -27.61 58.34
CA ASP A 141 -50.52 -27.57 59.80
C ASP A 141 -51.04 -26.22 60.35
N ILE A 142 -50.66 -25.11 59.71
CA ILE A 142 -51.09 -23.75 60.07
C ILE A 142 -52.61 -23.60 59.96
N LYS A 143 -53.23 -24.07 58.87
CA LYS A 143 -54.69 -24.03 58.70
C LYS A 143 -55.42 -24.87 59.75
N THR A 144 -54.86 -26.00 60.14
CA THR A 144 -55.38 -26.86 61.21
C THR A 144 -55.29 -26.15 62.58
N LEU A 145 -54.15 -25.51 62.87
CA LEU A 145 -53.96 -24.71 64.08
C LEU A 145 -54.88 -23.49 64.14
N MET A 146 -55.10 -22.79 63.02
CA MET A 146 -56.07 -21.70 62.94
C MET A 146 -57.49 -22.17 63.22
N SER A 147 -57.92 -23.31 62.64
CA SER A 147 -59.24 -23.88 62.93
C SER A 147 -59.39 -24.32 64.40
N LEU A 148 -58.32 -24.83 65.02
CA LEU A 148 -58.28 -25.12 66.46
C LEU A 148 -58.38 -23.84 67.30
N LEU A 149 -57.68 -22.76 66.94
CA LEU A 149 -57.76 -21.47 67.63
C LEU A 149 -59.15 -20.84 67.52
N ASP A 150 -59.81 -20.95 66.37
CA ASP A 150 -61.20 -20.49 66.20
C ASP A 150 -62.20 -21.34 67.00
N GLN A 151 -62.03 -22.67 67.04
CA GLN A 151 -62.84 -23.55 67.89
C GLN A 151 -62.64 -23.24 69.38
N LEU A 152 -61.39 -23.06 69.82
CA LEU A 152 -61.04 -22.78 71.20
C LEU A 152 -61.49 -21.37 71.61
N LYS A 153 -61.47 -20.41 70.68
CA LYS A 153 -62.11 -19.11 70.83
C LYS A 153 -63.62 -19.27 71.03
N SER A 154 -64.34 -19.89 70.09
CA SER A 154 -65.79 -20.08 70.18
C SER A 154 -66.22 -20.87 71.43
N ALA A 155 -65.43 -21.85 71.88
CA ALA A 155 -65.69 -22.57 73.14
C ALA A 155 -65.62 -21.63 74.35
N ASN A 156 -64.61 -20.76 74.42
CA ASN A 156 -64.45 -19.80 75.51
C ASN A 156 -65.45 -18.63 75.44
N GLU A 157 -65.86 -18.18 74.25
CA GLU A 157 -66.94 -17.20 74.08
C GLU A 157 -68.26 -17.72 74.67
N ASN A 158 -68.58 -19.00 74.45
CA ASN A 158 -69.73 -19.66 75.06
C ASN A 158 -69.56 -19.90 76.58
N PHE A 159 -68.35 -20.19 77.06
CA PHE A 159 -68.09 -20.47 78.48
C PHE A 159 -68.14 -19.21 79.35
N PHE A 160 -67.50 -18.12 78.90
CA PHE A 160 -67.43 -16.85 79.63
C PHE A 160 -68.58 -15.88 79.33
N ASN A 161 -69.43 -16.16 78.33
CA ASN A 161 -70.45 -15.23 77.81
C ASN A 161 -69.90 -13.85 77.42
N MET A 162 -68.66 -13.82 76.93
CA MET A 162 -68.00 -12.61 76.41
C MET A 162 -67.45 -12.89 75.01
N ASN A 163 -67.73 -12.00 74.06
CA ASN A 163 -67.16 -12.08 72.72
C ASN A 163 -65.73 -11.54 72.74
N PHE A 164 -64.78 -12.28 72.17
CA PHE A 164 -63.39 -11.85 72.08
C PHE A 164 -63.11 -11.41 70.63
N THR A 165 -62.59 -10.20 70.40
CA THR A 165 -62.33 -9.75 69.03
C THR A 165 -61.22 -10.57 68.36
N THR A 166 -60.13 -10.80 69.09
CA THR A 166 -58.95 -11.57 68.68
C THR A 166 -58.63 -12.64 69.72
N THR A 167 -57.83 -13.66 69.34
CA THR A 167 -57.31 -14.65 70.28
C THR A 167 -56.40 -14.03 71.35
N LYS A 168 -55.79 -12.86 71.06
CA LYS A 168 -55.00 -12.12 72.04
C LYS A 168 -55.88 -11.56 73.16
N ASP A 169 -57.07 -11.04 72.84
CA ASP A 169 -58.02 -10.54 73.83
C ASP A 169 -58.49 -11.66 74.78
N LEU A 170 -58.67 -12.88 74.25
CA LEU A 170 -58.95 -14.08 75.05
C LEU A 170 -57.77 -14.45 75.96
N ILE A 171 -56.55 -14.48 75.42
CA ILE A 171 -55.33 -14.80 76.18
C ILE A 171 -55.10 -13.78 77.30
N ASP A 172 -55.28 -12.49 77.02
CA ASP A 172 -55.03 -11.44 78.00
C ASP A 172 -56.19 -11.35 79.03
N TYR A 173 -57.42 -11.74 78.69
CA TYR A 173 -58.53 -11.97 79.64
C TYR A 173 -58.27 -13.16 80.57
N ILE A 174 -57.77 -14.29 80.03
CA ILE A 174 -57.37 -15.46 80.82
C ILE A 174 -56.23 -15.06 81.80
N LYS A 175 -55.19 -14.36 81.33
CA LYS A 175 -54.12 -13.86 82.20
C LYS A 175 -54.59 -12.92 83.30
N LEU A 176 -55.61 -12.09 83.04
CA LEU A 176 -56.17 -11.19 84.06
C LEU A 176 -56.88 -11.96 85.18
N ASN A 177 -57.53 -13.07 84.84
CA ASN A 177 -58.39 -13.83 85.75
C ASN A 177 -57.71 -15.05 86.41
N CYS A 178 -56.62 -15.58 85.84
CA CYS A 178 -55.94 -16.78 86.33
C CYS A 178 -54.87 -16.54 87.42
N ASN A 179 -54.88 -15.39 88.12
CA ASN A 179 -53.91 -15.08 89.20
C ASN A 179 -54.16 -15.83 90.53
N GLN A 180 -54.95 -16.91 90.53
CA GLN A 180 -55.18 -17.80 91.70
C GLN A 180 -55.37 -19.26 91.23
N GLY A 181 -54.26 -20.01 91.08
CA GLY A 181 -54.24 -21.43 90.70
C GLY A 181 -52.82 -22.02 90.70
N ASP A 182 -52.68 -23.32 90.95
CA ASP A 182 -51.40 -23.99 91.30
C ASP A 182 -50.29 -23.97 90.23
N ASP A 183 -49.04 -23.89 90.72
CA ASP A 183 -47.80 -23.69 89.95
C ASP A 183 -47.21 -24.99 89.35
N SER A 184 -48.00 -25.70 88.54
CA SER A 184 -47.62 -27.02 88.00
C SER A 184 -47.52 -27.10 86.47
N GLU A 185 -48.41 -26.43 85.73
CA GLU A 185 -48.52 -26.61 84.26
C GLU A 185 -47.68 -25.63 83.43
N VAL A 186 -47.16 -24.55 84.01
CA VAL A 186 -46.42 -23.48 83.31
C VAL A 186 -45.15 -24.00 82.61
N LYS A 187 -44.48 -25.01 83.17
CA LYS A 187 -43.20 -25.53 82.64
C LYS A 187 -43.29 -26.10 81.22
N GLN A 188 -44.35 -26.83 80.87
CA GLN A 188 -44.44 -27.49 79.56
C GLN A 188 -44.62 -26.50 78.40
N LEU A 189 -45.25 -25.35 78.64
CA LEU A 189 -45.34 -24.27 77.66
C LEU A 189 -43.99 -23.55 77.48
N GLN A 190 -43.17 -23.49 78.52
CA GLN A 190 -41.86 -22.82 78.50
C GLN A 190 -40.80 -23.66 77.74
N GLU A 191 -40.88 -24.99 77.80
CA GLU A 191 -40.07 -25.90 76.97
C GLU A 191 -40.43 -25.80 75.47
N LEU A 192 -41.71 -25.58 75.14
CA LEU A 192 -42.13 -25.44 73.74
C LEU A 192 -41.65 -24.11 73.11
N CYS A 193 -41.72 -23.00 73.86
CA CYS A 193 -41.21 -21.70 73.40
C CYS A 193 -39.70 -21.71 73.18
N THR A 194 -38.93 -22.27 74.13
CA THR A 194 -37.46 -22.36 74.01
C THR A 194 -37.02 -23.26 72.85
N SER A 195 -37.78 -24.32 72.54
CA SER A 195 -37.57 -25.13 71.33
C SER A 195 -37.70 -24.30 70.03
N GLN A 196 -38.71 -23.43 69.94
CA GLN A 196 -38.90 -22.57 68.76
C GLN A 196 -37.86 -21.44 68.68
N GLU A 197 -37.46 -20.83 69.81
CA GLU A 197 -36.41 -19.81 69.82
C GLU A 197 -35.04 -20.37 69.36
N ASN A 198 -34.69 -21.58 69.80
CA ASN A 198 -33.48 -22.28 69.32
C ASN A 198 -33.50 -22.46 67.79
N GLN A 199 -34.64 -22.87 67.22
CA GLN A 199 -34.78 -23.06 65.77
C GLN A 199 -34.72 -21.74 64.99
N ILE A 200 -35.26 -20.65 65.55
CA ILE A 200 -35.11 -19.29 65.02
C ILE A 200 -33.65 -18.82 65.12
N GLN A 201 -32.93 -19.17 66.18
CA GLN A 201 -31.52 -18.81 66.38
C GLN A 201 -30.61 -19.55 65.38
N GLU A 202 -30.91 -20.82 65.08
CA GLU A 202 -30.21 -21.62 64.06
C GLU A 202 -30.46 -21.09 62.63
N LEU A 203 -31.69 -20.69 62.31
CA LEU A 203 -31.98 -20.00 61.05
C LEU A 203 -31.28 -18.62 60.97
N ARG A 204 -31.11 -17.91 62.09
CA ARG A 204 -30.34 -16.65 62.15
C ARG A 204 -28.84 -16.88 61.96
N THR A 205 -28.24 -17.96 62.46
CA THR A 205 -26.81 -18.26 62.22
C THR A 205 -26.56 -18.70 60.78
N LEU A 206 -27.45 -19.51 60.19
CA LEU A 206 -27.44 -19.84 58.76
C LEU A 206 -27.57 -18.60 57.87
N LEU A 207 -28.54 -17.72 58.15
CA LEU A 207 -28.67 -16.45 57.41
C LEU A 207 -27.43 -15.55 57.54
N LYS A 208 -26.76 -15.57 58.70
CA LYS A 208 -25.53 -14.81 58.96
C LYS A 208 -24.30 -15.42 58.27
N SER A 209 -24.21 -16.74 58.11
CA SER A 209 -23.14 -17.39 57.36
C SER A 209 -23.33 -17.20 55.84
N GLU A 210 -24.55 -17.29 55.32
CA GLU A 210 -24.82 -17.10 53.90
C GLU A 210 -24.62 -15.63 53.45
N LYS A 211 -24.99 -14.67 54.31
CA LYS A 211 -24.62 -13.25 54.10
C LYS A 211 -23.10 -13.03 54.05
N LYS A 212 -22.31 -13.76 54.85
CA LYS A 212 -20.84 -13.72 54.76
C LYS A 212 -20.32 -14.28 53.44
N LYS A 213 -20.80 -15.47 53.01
CA LYS A 213 -20.40 -16.06 51.72
C LYS A 213 -20.73 -15.13 50.55
N ARG A 214 -21.95 -14.57 50.53
CA ARG A 214 -22.38 -13.60 49.52
C ARG A 214 -21.46 -12.38 49.49
N HIS A 215 -21.10 -11.82 50.64
CA HIS A 215 -20.20 -10.66 50.70
C HIS A 215 -18.79 -10.99 50.18
N VAL A 216 -18.25 -12.19 50.46
CA VAL A 216 -16.98 -12.66 49.88
C VAL A 216 -17.08 -12.78 48.36
N ALA A 217 -18.14 -13.40 47.84
CA ALA A 217 -18.35 -13.50 46.39
C ALA A 217 -18.53 -12.13 45.71
N GLU A 218 -19.21 -11.18 46.37
CA GLU A 218 -19.33 -9.80 45.89
C GLU A 218 -17.94 -9.13 45.81
N ILE A 219 -17.06 -9.31 46.81
CA ILE A 219 -15.67 -8.82 46.80
C ILE A 219 -14.83 -9.51 45.70
N GLU A 220 -14.96 -10.82 45.51
CA GLU A 220 -14.24 -11.53 44.44
C GLU A 220 -14.67 -11.02 43.05
N THR A 221 -15.96 -10.76 42.85
CA THR A 221 -16.44 -10.20 41.57
C THR A 221 -16.00 -8.76 41.32
N THR A 222 -15.81 -7.91 42.35
CA THR A 222 -15.24 -6.57 42.14
C THR A 222 -13.74 -6.64 41.80
N GLN A 223 -12.97 -7.48 42.50
CA GLN A 223 -11.55 -7.71 42.18
C GLN A 223 -11.33 -8.29 40.77
N LEU A 224 -12.25 -9.12 40.28
CA LEU A 224 -12.18 -9.63 38.90
C LEU A 224 -12.49 -8.55 37.86
N ARG A 225 -13.46 -7.66 38.12
CA ARG A 225 -13.74 -6.51 37.23
C ARG A 225 -12.56 -5.53 37.19
N GLU A 226 -11.94 -5.25 38.33
CA GLU A 226 -10.76 -4.40 38.43
C GLU A 226 -9.58 -4.99 37.64
N LYS A 227 -9.36 -6.31 37.71
CA LYS A 227 -8.34 -6.99 36.89
C LYS A 227 -8.64 -6.93 35.39
N ILE A 228 -9.89 -7.07 34.98
CA ILE A 228 -10.30 -6.94 33.57
C ILE A 228 -10.03 -5.51 33.08
N SER A 229 -10.49 -4.50 33.81
CA SER A 229 -10.29 -3.08 33.44
C SER A 229 -8.80 -2.69 33.35
N ASN A 230 -7.97 -3.18 34.27
CA ASN A 230 -6.52 -2.95 34.21
C ASN A 230 -5.86 -3.64 32.99
N LEU A 231 -6.32 -4.84 32.61
CA LEU A 231 -5.84 -5.53 31.40
C LEU A 231 -6.30 -4.81 30.11
N GLU A 232 -7.54 -4.33 30.07
CA GLU A 232 -8.06 -3.53 28.95
C GLU A 232 -7.18 -2.29 28.73
N ILE A 233 -6.87 -1.53 29.79
CA ILE A 233 -5.95 -0.38 29.74
C ILE A 233 -4.54 -0.80 29.28
N GLU A 234 -4.01 -1.93 29.75
CA GLU A 234 -2.69 -2.44 29.33
C GLU A 234 -2.66 -2.80 27.83
N TYR A 235 -3.75 -3.34 27.28
CA TYR A 235 -3.87 -3.62 25.84
C TYR A 235 -4.09 -2.36 25.01
N GLU A 236 -4.88 -1.39 25.48
CA GLU A 236 -5.10 -0.08 24.84
C GLU A 236 -3.76 0.66 24.66
N ILE A 237 -2.95 0.71 25.73
CA ILE A 237 -1.61 1.31 25.70
C ILE A 237 -0.72 0.57 24.68
N LYS A 238 -0.65 -0.77 24.73
CA LYS A 238 0.16 -1.56 23.77
C LYS A 238 -0.28 -1.40 22.32
N PHE A 239 -1.58 -1.21 22.07
CA PHE A 239 -2.13 -1.00 20.74
C PHE A 239 -1.73 0.38 20.19
N SER A 240 -1.83 1.43 21.01
CA SER A 240 -1.29 2.76 20.70
C SER A 240 0.22 2.72 20.39
N ASP A 241 0.98 2.05 21.27
CA ASP A 241 2.44 1.88 21.15
C ASP A 241 2.86 1.10 19.88
N LEU A 242 2.00 0.22 19.37
CA LEU A 242 2.20 -0.51 18.10
C LEU A 242 1.81 0.31 16.88
N ASN A 243 0.73 1.10 16.95
CA ASN A 243 0.31 1.97 15.85
C ASN A 243 1.33 3.09 15.60
N GLN A 244 1.87 3.73 16.66
CA GLN A 244 2.92 4.73 16.50
C GLN A 244 4.17 4.14 15.80
N LYS A 245 4.60 2.94 16.19
CA LYS A 245 5.75 2.26 15.54
C LYS A 245 5.46 1.85 14.09
N LEU A 246 4.20 1.60 13.75
CA LEU A 246 3.76 1.34 12.38
C LEU A 246 3.81 2.61 11.52
N GLU A 247 3.38 3.76 12.05
CA GLU A 247 3.46 5.07 11.39
C GLU A 247 4.92 5.51 11.19
N GLU A 248 5.78 5.37 12.22
CA GLU A 248 7.22 5.64 12.13
C GLU A 248 7.89 4.78 11.04
N ALA A 249 7.53 3.49 10.95
CA ALA A 249 8.04 2.58 9.93
C ALA A 249 7.54 2.92 8.51
N GLN A 250 6.29 3.38 8.37
CA GLN A 250 5.74 3.83 7.09
C GLN A 250 6.45 5.11 6.61
N HIS A 251 6.61 6.10 7.48
CA HIS A 251 7.32 7.35 7.18
C HIS A 251 8.79 7.10 6.77
N LEU A 252 9.49 6.20 7.46
CA LEU A 252 10.87 5.81 7.09
C LEU A 252 10.93 5.14 5.71
N ASN A 253 9.94 4.31 5.38
CA ASN A 253 9.86 3.61 4.09
C ASN A 253 9.60 4.60 2.93
N ASP A 254 8.71 5.58 3.13
CA ASP A 254 8.46 6.61 2.11
C ASP A 254 9.65 7.55 1.90
N LEU A 255 10.38 7.91 2.97
CA LEU A 255 11.64 8.65 2.87
C LEU A 255 12.70 7.89 2.05
N MET A 256 12.79 6.56 2.21
CA MET A 256 13.68 5.73 1.38
C MET A 256 13.23 5.64 -0.09
N LYS A 257 11.92 5.56 -0.36
CA LYS A 257 11.38 5.59 -1.74
C LYS A 257 11.75 6.90 -2.44
N GLU A 258 11.62 8.04 -1.76
CA GLU A 258 11.98 9.35 -2.30
C GLU A 258 13.49 9.48 -2.55
N SER A 259 14.32 8.98 -1.62
CA SER A 259 15.78 8.92 -1.79
C SER A 259 16.19 8.13 -3.05
N HIS A 260 15.69 6.90 -3.21
CA HIS A 260 15.96 6.07 -4.39
C HIS A 260 15.37 6.64 -5.69
N LEU A 261 14.24 7.35 -5.63
CA LEU A 261 13.68 8.05 -6.78
C LEU A 261 14.62 9.18 -7.26
N ASN A 262 15.19 9.95 -6.33
CA ASN A 262 16.14 11.01 -6.63
C ASN A 262 17.47 10.46 -7.18
N GLU A 263 18.01 9.39 -6.58
CA GLU A 263 19.21 8.70 -7.09
C GLU A 263 19.01 8.19 -8.54
N LYS A 264 17.86 7.57 -8.80
CA LYS A 264 17.47 7.07 -10.13
C LYS A 264 17.34 8.19 -11.17
N GLN A 265 16.96 9.40 -10.78
CA GLN A 265 16.96 10.58 -11.66
C GLN A 265 18.39 11.06 -11.95
N GLN A 266 19.27 11.13 -10.93
CA GLN A 266 20.67 11.52 -11.13
C GLN A 266 21.44 10.56 -12.05
N LEU A 267 21.20 9.25 -11.93
CA LEU A 267 21.80 8.24 -12.81
C LEU A 267 21.33 8.37 -14.27
N ARG A 268 20.06 8.69 -14.49
CA ARG A 268 19.52 8.98 -15.83
C ARG A 268 20.15 10.23 -16.46
N ALA A 269 20.35 11.29 -15.68
CA ALA A 269 21.02 12.50 -16.16
C ALA A 269 22.49 12.24 -16.60
N LYS A 270 23.23 11.42 -15.84
CA LYS A 270 24.61 11.02 -16.18
C LYS A 270 24.69 10.13 -17.43
N LEU A 271 23.69 9.28 -17.66
CA LEU A 271 23.61 8.45 -18.87
C LEU A 271 23.41 9.31 -20.14
N ALA A 272 22.53 10.32 -20.07
CA ALA A 272 22.29 11.21 -21.20
C ALA A 272 23.55 12.00 -21.62
N SER A 273 24.35 12.49 -20.66
CA SER A 273 25.56 13.27 -20.98
C SER A 273 26.71 12.42 -21.52
N THR A 274 26.77 11.12 -21.24
CA THR A 274 27.81 10.24 -21.81
C THR A 274 27.51 9.80 -23.25
N GLN A 275 26.23 9.72 -23.64
CA GLN A 275 25.86 9.40 -25.03
C GLN A 275 26.19 10.55 -26.00
N ASP A 276 25.90 11.80 -25.61
CA ASP A 276 26.19 13.01 -26.40
C ASP A 276 27.70 13.25 -26.65
N LEU A 277 28.58 12.73 -25.79
CA LEU A 277 30.03 12.76 -25.97
C LEU A 277 30.55 11.66 -26.92
N LEU A 278 29.89 10.50 -26.99
CA LEU A 278 30.30 9.40 -27.85
C LEU A 278 30.08 9.72 -29.34
N GLU A 279 29.00 10.42 -29.67
CA GLU A 279 28.63 10.75 -31.04
C GLU A 279 29.56 11.79 -31.69
N LYS A 280 30.17 12.67 -30.88
CA LYS A 280 31.03 13.78 -31.33
C LYS A 280 32.47 13.37 -31.71
N THR A 281 32.89 12.16 -31.37
CA THR A 281 34.28 11.68 -31.61
C THR A 281 34.46 10.87 -32.89
N LYS A 282 33.38 10.54 -33.61
CA LYS A 282 33.42 9.60 -34.76
C LYS A 282 33.92 10.20 -36.09
N ASN A 283 34.03 11.53 -36.20
CA ASN A 283 34.24 12.23 -37.48
C ASN A 283 35.50 13.13 -37.50
N ARG A 284 36.69 12.60 -37.90
CA ARG A 284 37.83 13.37 -38.48
C ARG A 284 39.08 12.51 -38.80
N ILE A 285 39.33 12.20 -40.07
CA ILE A 285 40.67 11.91 -40.66
C ILE A 285 40.66 12.30 -42.16
N PRO A 286 41.67 13.04 -42.65
CA PRO A 286 42.07 12.97 -44.07
C PRO A 286 43.60 12.81 -44.28
N SER A 287 44.01 12.43 -45.49
CA SER A 287 45.40 12.10 -45.87
C SER A 287 45.91 12.92 -47.06
N SER A 288 47.23 13.14 -47.20
CA SER A 288 47.90 13.57 -48.46
C SER A 288 49.44 13.36 -48.40
N ASN A 289 50.15 13.35 -49.55
CA ASN A 289 51.61 13.07 -49.62
C ASN A 289 52.33 13.55 -50.92
N ASN A 290 53.64 13.86 -50.82
CA ASN A 290 54.71 13.95 -51.87
C ASN A 290 54.66 14.94 -53.08
N GLU A 291 55.83 15.56 -53.44
CA GLU A 291 56.67 15.26 -54.65
C GLU A 291 57.81 16.29 -54.99
N LYS A 292 59.05 15.79 -55.27
CA LYS A 292 60.12 16.27 -56.23
C LYS A 292 60.71 17.71 -56.04
N SER A 293 61.70 18.32 -56.77
CA SER A 293 62.70 18.07 -57.87
C SER A 293 63.65 19.32 -58.01
N MET A 294 64.69 19.47 -58.86
CA MET A 294 65.92 18.72 -59.26
C MET A 294 66.78 19.59 -60.26
N SER A 295 67.96 19.13 -60.75
CA SER A 295 68.81 19.66 -61.88
C SER A 295 69.66 20.95 -61.69
N SER A 296 70.81 21.22 -62.38
CA SER A 296 71.84 20.40 -63.09
C SER A 296 73.06 21.24 -63.60
N ASP A 297 74.28 20.65 -63.61
CA ASP A 297 75.40 20.69 -64.61
C ASP A 297 75.94 22.01 -65.27
N ALA A 298 77.20 22.14 -65.74
CA ALA A 298 78.51 21.48 -65.44
C ALA A 298 79.71 22.14 -66.20
N ASN A 299 80.87 22.29 -65.53
CA ASN A 299 82.27 22.12 -66.04
C ASN A 299 82.81 23.00 -67.23
N LEU A 300 84.12 23.16 -67.52
CA LEU A 300 85.36 22.55 -67.00
C LEU A 300 86.64 23.47 -67.10
N ALA A 301 87.01 24.21 -66.05
CA ALA A 301 88.27 25.01 -66.03
C ALA A 301 89.50 24.18 -65.54
N ASN A 302 89.80 23.12 -66.31
CA ASN A 302 90.13 21.77 -65.84
C ASN A 302 91.30 21.53 -64.85
N LEU A 303 92.22 22.48 -64.63
CA LEU A 303 93.43 22.25 -63.79
C LEU A 303 93.64 23.24 -62.65
N LYS A 304 92.86 24.32 -62.60
CA LYS A 304 92.62 25.07 -61.34
C LYS A 304 91.26 24.73 -60.74
N SER A 305 90.35 24.13 -61.52
CA SER A 305 89.18 23.47 -60.97
C SER A 305 89.57 22.30 -60.08
N GLN A 306 90.50 21.41 -60.46
CA GLN A 306 90.74 20.17 -59.70
C GLN A 306 91.16 20.38 -58.22
N ASN A 307 92.04 21.33 -57.93
CA ASN A 307 92.39 21.66 -56.53
C ASN A 307 91.32 22.51 -55.82
N ARG A 308 90.44 23.19 -56.56
CA ARG A 308 89.22 23.76 -55.98
C ARG A 308 88.20 22.68 -55.71
N GLU A 309 87.82 21.85 -56.66
CA GLU A 309 87.01 20.64 -56.50
C GLU A 309 87.44 19.77 -55.32
N LEU A 310 88.73 19.56 -55.04
CA LEU A 310 89.15 18.81 -53.86
C LEU A 310 88.91 19.57 -52.55
N MET A 311 89.02 20.90 -52.54
CA MET A 311 88.60 21.75 -51.42
C MET A 311 87.08 21.88 -51.31
N ASP A 312 86.38 22.04 -52.43
CA ASP A 312 84.93 22.19 -52.53
C ASP A 312 84.25 20.86 -52.19
N LYS A 313 84.81 19.71 -52.57
CA LYS A 313 84.40 18.36 -52.13
C LYS A 313 84.80 18.08 -50.69
N LEU A 314 85.85 18.68 -50.16
CA LEU A 314 86.16 18.63 -48.72
C LEU A 314 85.18 19.48 -47.91
N ILE A 315 84.80 20.66 -48.42
CA ILE A 315 83.79 21.55 -47.84
C ILE A 315 82.40 20.91 -47.96
N GLU A 316 82.06 20.32 -49.10
CA GLU A 316 80.83 19.55 -49.33
C GLU A 316 80.79 18.30 -48.44
N ALA A 317 81.88 17.54 -48.32
CA ALA A 317 81.97 16.43 -47.37
C ALA A 317 81.89 16.90 -45.91
N THR A 318 82.43 18.09 -45.58
CA THR A 318 82.32 18.68 -44.23
C THR A 318 80.90 19.17 -43.95
N ASN A 319 80.24 19.78 -44.93
CA ASN A 319 78.85 20.22 -44.88
C ASN A 319 77.90 19.02 -44.80
N ASN A 320 78.16 17.96 -45.54
CA ASN A 320 77.45 16.69 -45.45
C ASN A 320 77.72 16.00 -44.11
N LEU A 321 78.93 16.07 -43.56
CA LEU A 321 79.23 15.60 -42.21
C LEU A 321 78.51 16.42 -41.14
N SER A 322 78.38 17.75 -41.29
CA SER A 322 77.60 18.58 -40.37
C SER A 322 76.10 18.37 -40.52
N ASN A 323 75.60 18.17 -41.74
CA ASN A 323 74.20 17.83 -42.00
C ASN A 323 73.87 16.46 -41.41
N LEU A 324 74.70 15.44 -41.64
CA LEU A 324 74.56 14.12 -41.03
C LEU A 324 74.71 14.15 -39.51
N LYS A 325 75.56 15.02 -38.94
CA LYS A 325 75.60 15.24 -37.48
C LYS A 325 74.29 15.84 -36.97
N ARG A 326 73.79 16.90 -37.62
CA ARG A 326 72.52 17.54 -37.26
C ARG A 326 71.35 16.58 -37.40
N GLU A 327 71.33 15.75 -38.44
CA GLU A 327 70.34 14.69 -38.67
C GLU A 327 70.44 13.58 -37.61
N ASN A 328 71.65 13.18 -37.19
CA ASN A 328 71.84 12.27 -36.06
C ASN A 328 71.40 12.90 -34.72
N GLU A 329 71.63 14.19 -34.49
CA GLU A 329 71.16 14.93 -33.32
C GLU A 329 69.62 15.01 -33.32
N GLU A 330 69.00 15.37 -34.45
CA GLU A 330 67.55 15.34 -34.66
C GLU A 330 66.95 13.94 -34.44
N LEU A 331 67.62 12.87 -34.89
CA LEU A 331 67.20 11.49 -34.66
C LEU A 331 67.39 11.05 -33.20
N VAL A 332 68.44 11.50 -32.51
CA VAL A 332 68.63 11.25 -31.07
C VAL A 332 67.56 11.95 -30.24
N ASP A 333 67.17 13.18 -30.58
CA ASP A 333 66.06 13.88 -29.93
C ASP A 333 64.69 13.26 -30.26
N GLN A 334 64.48 12.73 -31.47
CA GLN A 334 63.32 11.91 -31.78
C GLN A 334 63.29 10.62 -30.95
N ILE A 335 64.41 9.90 -30.81
CA ILE A 335 64.50 8.71 -29.95
C ILE A 335 64.26 9.08 -28.46
N SER A 336 64.79 10.21 -27.99
CA SER A 336 64.57 10.76 -26.64
C SER A 336 63.09 11.06 -26.38
N THR A 337 62.40 11.70 -27.32
CA THR A 337 60.97 12.01 -27.21
C THR A 337 60.08 10.77 -27.35
N PHE A 338 60.40 9.82 -28.24
CA PHE A 338 59.70 8.54 -28.31
C PHE A 338 59.86 7.70 -27.03
N ASN A 339 61.04 7.70 -26.40
CA ASN A 339 61.22 7.01 -25.11
C ASN A 339 60.39 7.64 -23.98
N LYS A 340 60.34 8.98 -23.89
CA LYS A 340 59.44 9.69 -22.94
C LYS A 340 57.97 9.38 -23.21
N ALA A 341 57.55 9.34 -24.48
CA ALA A 341 56.19 8.96 -24.85
C ALA A 341 55.86 7.51 -24.45
N LYS A 342 56.82 6.59 -24.61
CA LYS A 342 56.71 5.19 -24.18
C LYS A 342 56.59 5.05 -22.66
N GLU A 343 57.37 5.81 -21.87
CA GLU A 343 57.26 5.82 -20.40
C GLU A 343 55.92 6.38 -19.93
N ASN A 344 55.43 7.45 -20.55
CA ASN A 344 54.09 8.01 -20.30
C ASN A 344 52.96 7.01 -20.65
N LEU A 345 53.11 6.25 -21.74
CA LEU A 345 52.16 5.19 -22.07
C LEU A 345 52.25 4.00 -21.10
N GLN A 346 53.44 3.61 -20.65
CA GLN A 346 53.61 2.53 -19.67
C GLN A 346 53.02 2.89 -18.30
N THR A 347 53.21 4.13 -17.84
CA THR A 347 52.60 4.63 -16.59
C THR A 347 51.08 4.75 -16.70
N SER A 348 50.54 5.24 -17.83
CA SER A 348 49.09 5.24 -18.10
C SER A 348 48.50 3.82 -18.12
N ILE A 349 49.18 2.86 -18.76
CA ILE A 349 48.79 1.43 -18.74
C ILE A 349 48.81 0.85 -17.32
N ALA A 350 49.76 1.25 -16.47
CA ALA A 350 49.79 0.83 -15.08
C ALA A 350 48.59 1.39 -14.29
N GLN A 351 48.27 2.68 -14.46
CA GLN A 351 47.10 3.32 -13.84
C GLN A 351 45.79 2.65 -14.26
N LEU A 352 45.58 2.44 -15.57
CA LEU A 352 44.39 1.76 -16.11
C LEU A 352 44.27 0.30 -15.63
N ARG A 353 45.38 -0.38 -15.33
CA ARG A 353 45.38 -1.71 -14.71
C ARG A 353 44.96 -1.66 -13.25
N THR A 354 45.44 -0.69 -12.46
CA THR A 354 45.00 -0.51 -11.06
C THR A 354 43.52 -0.13 -10.98
N GLU A 355 43.04 0.73 -11.87
CA GLU A 355 41.62 1.11 -11.96
C GLU A 355 40.74 -0.08 -12.36
N ASN A 356 41.15 -0.88 -13.36
CA ASN A 356 40.48 -2.13 -13.71
C ASN A 356 40.43 -3.13 -12.54
N SER A 357 41.48 -3.19 -11.72
CA SER A 357 41.51 -4.06 -10.53
C SER A 357 40.48 -3.60 -9.50
N HIS A 358 40.41 -2.30 -9.23
CA HIS A 358 39.47 -1.73 -8.26
C HIS A 358 38.00 -1.85 -8.74
N LEU A 359 37.74 -1.62 -10.03
CA LEU A 359 36.40 -1.82 -10.60
C LEU A 359 35.94 -3.28 -10.53
N ARG A 360 36.85 -4.25 -10.72
CA ARG A 360 36.54 -5.69 -10.53
C ARG A 360 36.23 -6.02 -9.07
N GLU A 361 36.94 -5.41 -8.12
CA GLU A 361 36.67 -5.56 -6.70
C GLU A 361 35.30 -4.97 -6.31
N GLN A 362 34.96 -3.78 -6.79
CA GLN A 362 33.63 -3.19 -6.63
C GLN A 362 32.52 -4.09 -7.20
N ILE A 363 32.70 -4.62 -8.41
CA ILE A 363 31.75 -5.55 -9.04
C ILE A 363 31.57 -6.83 -8.19
N ASN A 364 32.65 -7.42 -7.68
CA ASN A 364 32.57 -8.60 -6.81
C ASN A 364 31.82 -8.29 -5.50
N ASN A 365 32.07 -7.12 -4.89
CA ASN A 365 31.39 -6.69 -3.68
C ASN A 365 29.88 -6.51 -3.91
N GLN A 366 29.49 -5.82 -4.98
CA GLN A 366 28.09 -5.65 -5.40
C GLN A 366 27.41 -6.98 -5.73
N GLN A 367 28.11 -7.92 -6.37
CA GLN A 367 27.59 -9.28 -6.61
C GLN A 367 27.33 -10.02 -5.29
N SER A 368 28.22 -9.88 -4.29
CA SER A 368 28.03 -10.47 -2.95
C SER A 368 26.83 -9.87 -2.21
N GLU A 369 26.56 -8.57 -2.41
CA GLU A 369 25.45 -7.85 -1.81
C GLU A 369 24.11 -8.25 -2.46
N ILE A 370 24.07 -8.31 -3.80
CA ILE A 370 22.92 -8.82 -4.57
C ILE A 370 22.56 -10.25 -4.13
N GLN A 371 23.56 -11.11 -3.86
CA GLN A 371 23.31 -12.46 -3.34
C GLN A 371 22.68 -12.44 -1.93
N ARG A 372 23.18 -11.60 -1.02
CA ARG A 372 22.58 -11.44 0.33
C ARG A 372 21.15 -10.92 0.27
N LEU A 373 20.91 -9.86 -0.52
CA LEU A 373 19.58 -9.28 -0.71
C LEU A 373 18.60 -10.30 -1.33
N LYS A 374 19.05 -11.13 -2.27
CA LYS A 374 18.22 -12.20 -2.86
C LYS A 374 17.87 -13.30 -1.85
N ILE A 375 18.79 -13.67 -0.95
CA ILE A 375 18.52 -14.60 0.15
C ILE A 375 17.51 -13.99 1.13
N HIS A 376 17.69 -12.73 1.52
CA HIS A 376 16.78 -12.04 2.44
C HIS A 376 15.36 -11.87 1.85
N SER A 377 15.25 -11.48 0.56
CA SER A 377 13.97 -11.45 -0.17
C SER A 377 13.28 -12.81 -0.18
N SER A 378 14.05 -13.91 -0.32
CA SER A 378 13.49 -15.27 -0.31
C SER A 378 12.94 -15.66 1.08
N SER A 379 13.62 -15.23 2.16
CA SER A 379 13.14 -15.40 3.56
C SER A 379 11.85 -14.62 3.81
N LEU A 380 11.80 -13.35 3.39
CA LEU A 380 10.62 -12.49 3.54
C LEU A 380 9.42 -13.02 2.72
N GLU A 381 9.64 -13.59 1.54
CA GLU A 381 8.59 -14.29 0.79
C GLU A 381 8.05 -15.51 1.54
N GLU A 382 8.91 -16.30 2.18
CA GLU A 382 8.51 -17.50 2.94
C GLU A 382 7.77 -17.12 4.24
N GLU A 383 8.24 -16.11 4.96
CA GLU A 383 7.55 -15.49 6.10
C GLU A 383 6.18 -14.93 5.70
N THR A 384 6.10 -14.20 4.58
CA THR A 384 4.83 -13.66 4.05
C THR A 384 3.84 -14.77 3.68
N ARG A 385 4.31 -15.87 3.08
CA ARG A 385 3.48 -17.05 2.79
C ARG A 385 2.99 -17.72 4.08
N SER A 386 3.85 -17.86 5.08
CA SER A 386 3.51 -18.41 6.39
C SER A 386 2.44 -17.57 7.11
N ALA A 387 2.64 -16.25 7.19
CA ALA A 387 1.67 -15.31 7.76
C ALA A 387 0.33 -15.34 7.00
N THR A 388 0.36 -15.38 5.66
CA THR A 388 -0.85 -15.50 4.83
C THR A 388 -1.61 -16.80 5.13
N ALA A 389 -0.91 -17.92 5.28
CA ALA A 389 -1.52 -19.21 5.65
C ALA A 389 -2.15 -19.17 7.06
N GLN A 390 -1.49 -18.53 8.03
CA GLN A 390 -2.03 -18.33 9.38
C GLN A 390 -3.29 -17.45 9.37
N VAL A 391 -3.29 -16.34 8.61
CA VAL A 391 -4.47 -15.46 8.45
C VAL A 391 -5.63 -16.20 7.79
N LEU A 392 -5.37 -17.05 6.78
CA LEU A 392 -6.41 -17.88 6.16
C LEU A 392 -6.98 -18.93 7.15
N ALA A 393 -6.13 -19.54 7.96
CA ALA A 393 -6.57 -20.47 9.01
C ALA A 393 -7.42 -19.77 10.08
N ALA A 394 -6.98 -18.61 10.57
CA ALA A 394 -7.72 -17.78 11.54
C ALA A 394 -9.05 -17.28 10.97
N LYS A 395 -9.13 -16.95 9.67
CA LYS A 395 -10.37 -16.59 8.99
C LYS A 395 -11.33 -17.78 8.87
N ALA A 396 -10.82 -18.99 8.67
CA ALA A 396 -11.63 -20.21 8.66
C ALA A 396 -12.20 -20.52 10.05
N THR A 397 -11.39 -20.44 11.12
CA THR A 397 -11.88 -20.66 12.49
C THR A 397 -12.85 -19.57 12.94
N PHE A 398 -12.61 -18.30 12.59
CA PHE A 398 -13.55 -17.20 12.85
C PHE A 398 -14.90 -17.41 12.16
N ASN A 399 -14.92 -17.88 10.91
CA ASN A 399 -16.18 -18.20 10.24
C ASN A 399 -16.90 -19.37 10.93
N GLN A 400 -16.16 -20.39 11.40
CA GLN A 400 -16.73 -21.52 12.13
C GLN A 400 -17.33 -21.09 13.49
N THR A 401 -16.62 -20.26 14.28
CA THR A 401 -17.15 -19.75 15.55
C THR A 401 -18.32 -18.78 15.34
N LYS A 402 -18.30 -17.97 14.26
CA LYS A 402 -19.45 -17.13 13.87
C LYS A 402 -20.69 -17.96 13.53
N HIS A 403 -20.54 -19.10 12.85
CA HIS A 403 -21.66 -20.02 12.61
C HIS A 403 -22.17 -20.66 13.90
N ALA A 404 -21.29 -21.14 14.78
CA ALA A 404 -21.69 -21.69 16.08
C ALA A 404 -22.41 -20.65 16.97
N PHE A 405 -21.93 -19.40 16.99
CA PHE A 405 -22.58 -18.30 17.70
C PHE A 405 -23.97 -17.97 17.14
N ALA A 406 -24.14 -17.98 15.81
CA ALA A 406 -25.45 -17.77 15.19
C ALA A 406 -26.44 -18.90 15.53
N GLU A 407 -25.98 -20.15 15.58
CA GLU A 407 -26.80 -21.30 15.99
C GLU A 407 -27.21 -21.19 17.47
N GLU A 408 -26.29 -20.81 18.35
CA GLU A 408 -26.57 -20.69 19.79
C GLU A 408 -27.45 -19.46 20.12
N SER A 409 -27.29 -18.36 19.37
CA SER A 409 -28.21 -17.21 19.44
C SER A 409 -29.63 -17.61 19.03
N ALA A 410 -29.79 -18.43 17.98
CA ALA A 410 -31.10 -18.92 17.56
C ALA A 410 -31.76 -19.81 18.62
N LYS A 411 -30.99 -20.64 19.34
CA LYS A 411 -31.47 -21.41 20.50
C LYS A 411 -31.85 -20.50 21.66
N ALA A 412 -31.05 -19.47 21.96
CA ALA A 412 -31.35 -18.51 23.01
C ALA A 412 -32.66 -17.74 22.74
N ASP A 413 -32.93 -17.37 21.48
CA ASP A 413 -34.19 -16.71 21.11
C ASP A 413 -35.39 -17.68 21.08
N GLN A 414 -35.20 -18.95 20.73
CA GLN A 414 -36.24 -19.99 20.92
C GLN A 414 -36.57 -20.19 22.41
N LEU A 415 -35.56 -20.23 23.29
CA LEU A 415 -35.75 -20.34 24.74
C LEU A 415 -36.44 -19.09 25.32
N ARG A 416 -36.13 -17.89 24.81
CA ARG A 416 -36.86 -16.65 25.17
C ARG A 416 -38.33 -16.74 24.79
N GLN A 417 -38.65 -17.12 23.54
CA GLN A 417 -40.03 -17.29 23.07
C GLN A 417 -40.79 -18.34 23.92
N ALA A 418 -40.15 -19.44 24.30
CA ALA A 418 -40.75 -20.43 25.19
C ALA A 418 -41.00 -19.87 26.61
N VAL A 419 -40.05 -19.10 27.16
CA VAL A 419 -40.20 -18.41 28.46
C VAL A 419 -41.32 -17.36 28.42
N ASP A 420 -41.47 -16.62 27.33
CA ASP A 420 -42.53 -15.61 27.19
C ASP A 420 -43.91 -16.27 27.04
N GLY A 421 -44.04 -17.35 26.25
CA GLY A 421 -45.27 -18.16 26.21
C GLY A 421 -45.65 -18.75 27.58
N LEU A 422 -44.67 -19.13 28.41
CA LEU A 422 -44.92 -19.55 29.79
C LEU A 422 -45.37 -18.38 30.69
N LYS A 423 -44.87 -17.15 30.50
CA LYS A 423 -45.36 -15.96 31.22
C LYS A 423 -46.82 -15.68 30.88
N ASP A 424 -47.21 -15.77 29.61
CA ASP A 424 -48.59 -15.55 29.15
C ASP A 424 -49.55 -16.58 29.75
N ILE A 425 -49.13 -17.86 29.81
CA ILE A 425 -49.89 -18.92 30.51
C ILE A 425 -50.04 -18.60 32.00
N ILE A 426 -48.97 -18.16 32.68
CA ILE A 426 -49.01 -17.76 34.10
C ILE A 426 -49.91 -16.54 34.32
N ALA A 427 -49.92 -15.56 33.40
CA ALA A 427 -50.78 -14.39 33.47
C ALA A 427 -52.27 -14.77 33.28
N SER A 428 -52.55 -15.66 32.34
CA SER A 428 -53.89 -16.23 32.12
C SER A 428 -54.39 -16.99 33.37
N GLN A 429 -53.55 -17.87 33.93
CA GLN A 429 -53.88 -18.61 35.15
C GLN A 429 -54.12 -17.71 36.37
N LYS A 430 -53.34 -16.63 36.54
CA LYS A 430 -53.59 -15.63 37.59
C LYS A 430 -54.96 -14.96 37.42
N SER A 431 -55.28 -14.51 36.20
CA SER A 431 -56.60 -13.93 35.88
C SER A 431 -57.75 -14.89 36.18
N GLU A 432 -57.58 -16.19 35.89
CA GLU A 432 -58.58 -17.20 36.22
C GLU A 432 -58.71 -17.44 37.74
N ILE A 433 -57.59 -17.48 38.47
CA ILE A 433 -57.58 -17.57 39.94
C ILE A 433 -58.27 -16.34 40.57
N ASP A 434 -58.00 -15.14 40.08
CA ASP A 434 -58.63 -13.91 40.55
C ASP A 434 -60.14 -13.89 40.25
N ARG A 435 -60.55 -14.44 39.09
CA ARG A 435 -61.97 -14.69 38.78
C ARG A 435 -62.61 -15.65 39.77
N TYR A 436 -62.00 -16.80 40.06
CA TYR A 436 -62.51 -17.76 41.04
C TYR A 436 -62.53 -17.19 42.47
N ASN A 437 -61.53 -16.37 42.85
CA ASN A 437 -61.52 -15.67 44.13
C ASN A 437 -62.66 -14.63 44.21
N SER A 438 -62.96 -13.93 43.12
CA SER A 438 -64.11 -13.02 43.02
C SER A 438 -65.45 -13.76 43.10
N GLU A 439 -65.59 -14.90 42.41
CA GLU A 439 -66.78 -15.75 42.45
C GLU A 439 -66.98 -16.39 43.84
N SER A 440 -65.91 -16.89 44.45
CA SER A 440 -65.90 -17.38 45.83
C SER A 440 -66.29 -16.29 46.83
N SER A 441 -65.73 -15.08 46.70
CA SER A 441 -66.10 -13.93 47.56
C SER A 441 -67.57 -13.51 47.40
N LYS A 442 -68.13 -13.59 46.17
CA LYS A 442 -69.55 -13.37 45.92
C LYS A 442 -70.41 -14.47 46.56
N LEU A 443 -70.00 -15.73 46.45
CA LEU A 443 -70.68 -16.87 47.08
C LEU A 443 -70.64 -16.79 48.61
N ILE A 444 -69.50 -16.45 49.21
CA ILE A 444 -69.38 -16.17 50.65
C ILE A 444 -70.28 -15.00 51.05
N GLY A 445 -70.34 -13.93 50.25
CA GLY A 445 -71.27 -12.82 50.47
C GLY A 445 -72.76 -13.21 50.36
N VAL A 446 -73.11 -14.16 49.49
CA VAL A 446 -74.46 -14.73 49.40
C VAL A 446 -74.75 -15.66 50.59
N ILE A 447 -73.79 -16.51 51.00
CA ILE A 447 -73.90 -17.38 52.17
C ILE A 447 -74.04 -16.56 53.45
N LEU A 448 -73.29 -15.47 53.61
CA LEU A 448 -73.44 -14.55 54.74
C LEU A 448 -74.79 -13.83 54.73
N LYS A 449 -75.29 -13.39 53.56
CA LYS A 449 -76.65 -12.84 53.44
C LYS A 449 -77.73 -13.89 53.74
N GLN A 450 -77.55 -15.12 53.30
CA GLN A 450 -78.43 -16.24 53.61
C GLN A 450 -78.34 -16.62 55.10
N LYS A 451 -77.17 -16.57 55.72
CA LYS A 451 -76.97 -16.78 57.16
C LYS A 451 -77.70 -15.70 57.95
N ILE A 452 -77.48 -14.42 57.64
CA ILE A 452 -78.21 -13.30 58.27
C ILE A 452 -79.72 -13.40 58.04
N LEU A 453 -80.18 -13.80 56.86
CA LEU A 453 -81.59 -14.06 56.59
C LEU A 453 -82.12 -15.26 57.38
N THR A 454 -81.33 -16.32 57.56
CA THR A 454 -81.69 -17.53 58.32
C THR A 454 -81.68 -17.25 59.82
N GLU A 455 -80.71 -16.52 60.34
CA GLU A 455 -80.65 -16.02 61.72
C GLU A 455 -81.80 -15.04 61.98
N LYS A 456 -82.16 -14.18 61.03
CA LYS A 456 -83.35 -13.32 61.13
C LYS A 456 -84.65 -14.11 61.02
N VAL A 457 -84.72 -15.18 60.22
CA VAL A 457 -85.88 -16.09 60.19
C VAL A 457 -85.95 -16.93 61.47
N LEU A 458 -84.82 -17.31 62.06
CA LEU A 458 -84.74 -18.03 63.33
C LEU A 458 -85.05 -17.12 64.53
N SER A 459 -84.60 -15.86 64.52
CA SER A 459 -85.03 -14.83 65.48
C SER A 459 -86.52 -14.57 65.31
N ASN A 460 -87.00 -14.29 64.09
CA ASN A 460 -88.42 -14.18 63.80
C ASN A 460 -89.20 -15.46 64.17
N GLN A 461 -88.62 -16.66 64.17
CA GLN A 461 -89.25 -17.91 64.63
C GLN A 461 -89.12 -18.15 66.15
N ALA A 462 -88.12 -17.58 66.82
CA ALA A 462 -87.94 -17.63 68.27
C ALA A 462 -88.83 -16.58 68.94
N GLU A 463 -88.83 -15.36 68.40
CA GLU A 463 -89.84 -14.32 68.58
C GLU A 463 -91.21 -14.89 68.23
N SER A 464 -91.48 -15.42 67.03
CA SER A 464 -92.78 -16.04 66.73
C SER A 464 -93.08 -17.31 67.56
N LYS A 465 -92.12 -17.98 68.21
CA LYS A 465 -92.40 -19.00 69.25
C LYS A 465 -92.74 -18.38 70.61
N SER A 466 -92.14 -17.24 70.95
CA SER A 466 -92.48 -16.45 72.13
C SER A 466 -93.87 -15.82 71.94
N GLU A 467 -94.12 -15.23 70.77
CA GLU A 467 -95.36 -14.64 70.34
C GLU A 467 -96.42 -15.71 70.06
N LEU A 468 -96.12 -16.93 69.55
CA LEU A 468 -97.10 -18.03 69.58
C LEU A 468 -97.32 -18.56 71.00
N LYS A 469 -96.36 -18.50 71.94
CA LYS A 469 -96.66 -18.82 73.35
C LYS A 469 -97.55 -17.76 73.98
N LYS A 470 -97.33 -16.47 73.69
CA LYS A 470 -98.21 -15.36 74.09
C LYS A 470 -99.54 -15.37 73.35
N GLN A 471 -99.60 -15.78 72.08
CA GLN A 471 -100.81 -15.85 71.26
C GLN A 471 -101.58 -17.16 71.50
N ILE A 472 -100.96 -18.26 71.94
CA ILE A 472 -101.70 -19.42 72.48
C ILE A 472 -102.29 -19.08 73.85
N LYS A 473 -101.74 -18.07 74.56
CA LYS A 473 -102.35 -17.45 75.74
C LYS A 473 -103.43 -16.43 75.35
N MET A 474 -103.16 -15.52 74.42
CA MET A 474 -104.07 -14.43 74.02
C MET A 474 -105.16 -14.84 73.03
N LEU A 475 -105.00 -15.87 72.19
CA LEU A 475 -106.08 -16.44 71.38
C LEU A 475 -107.07 -17.28 72.22
N LYS A 476 -106.73 -17.58 73.49
CA LYS A 476 -107.72 -18.00 74.50
C LYS A 476 -108.49 -16.81 75.11
N GLU A 477 -108.03 -15.58 74.91
CA GLU A 477 -108.58 -14.33 75.46
C GLU A 477 -109.06 -13.35 74.34
N GLN A 478 -108.84 -13.71 73.06
CA GLN A 478 -109.23 -12.95 71.85
C GLN A 478 -110.02 -13.83 70.87
N LEU A 479 -110.68 -14.86 71.39
CA LEU A 479 -111.87 -15.45 70.76
C LEU A 479 -113.13 -14.56 71.01
N GLU A 480 -112.96 -13.41 71.69
CA GLU A 480 -114.05 -12.63 72.29
C GLU A 480 -114.08 -11.13 71.87
N LEU A 481 -113.38 -10.73 70.78
CA LEU A 481 -113.72 -9.58 69.90
C LEU A 481 -112.69 -9.52 68.74
N GLU A 482 -113.01 -9.84 67.49
CA GLU A 482 -113.80 -9.07 66.51
C GLU A 482 -113.14 -7.78 65.93
N GLN A 483 -112.51 -7.95 64.75
CA GLN A 483 -112.63 -7.12 63.53
C GLN A 483 -112.05 -5.66 63.42
N LYS A 484 -111.47 -5.38 62.21
CA LYS A 484 -111.26 -4.05 61.52
C LYS A 484 -110.11 -3.14 62.04
N LYS A 485 -109.37 -2.33 61.25
CA LYS A 485 -109.34 -2.01 59.78
C LYS A 485 -108.03 -1.32 59.29
N ASN A 486 -107.85 -1.31 57.96
CA ASN A 486 -106.99 -0.62 56.94
C ASN A 486 -106.45 0.83 57.20
N GLU A 487 -105.57 1.55 56.43
CA GLU A 487 -104.50 1.39 55.37
C GLU A 487 -103.86 2.80 54.99
N HIS A 488 -102.88 2.88 54.02
CA HIS A 488 -102.36 4.07 53.24
C HIS A 488 -101.33 5.04 53.93
N MET A 489 -100.52 5.96 53.31
CA MET A 489 -100.31 6.48 51.91
C MET A 489 -98.82 6.93 51.60
N ALA A 490 -98.50 7.91 50.70
CA ALA A 490 -97.17 8.09 50.05
C ALA A 490 -96.64 9.52 49.63
N SER A 491 -95.35 9.62 49.21
CA SER A 491 -94.62 10.72 48.48
C SER A 491 -94.07 11.95 49.28
N LYS A 492 -93.15 12.85 48.83
CA LYS A 492 -92.50 13.14 47.50
C LYS A 492 -91.03 13.73 47.61
N ALA A 493 -90.61 14.71 46.75
CA ALA A 493 -89.24 15.25 46.49
C ALA A 493 -89.32 16.69 45.82
N GLU A 494 -88.32 17.53 45.43
CA GLU A 494 -86.82 17.55 45.24
C GLU A 494 -86.30 19.01 44.95
N GLU A 495 -85.00 19.41 45.19
CA GLU A 495 -84.42 20.74 44.76
C GLU A 495 -82.84 20.82 44.72
N ILE A 496 -82.22 21.89 44.16
CA ILE A 496 -80.75 22.02 43.88
C ILE A 496 -79.97 22.87 44.93
N PRO A 497 -78.76 22.46 45.41
CA PRO A 497 -77.97 23.20 46.41
C PRO A 497 -77.32 24.53 45.99
N VAL A 498 -77.10 25.42 46.97
CA VAL A 498 -76.47 26.75 46.82
C VAL A 498 -74.95 26.70 46.56
N THR A 499 -74.28 25.59 46.88
CA THR A 499 -72.82 25.45 46.68
C THR A 499 -72.38 25.46 45.21
N SER A 500 -73.27 25.12 44.27
CA SER A 500 -72.97 25.02 42.83
C SER A 500 -72.75 26.36 42.10
N TRP A 501 -72.65 27.48 42.83
CA TRP A 501 -72.54 28.85 42.28
C TRP A 501 -71.18 29.52 42.48
N PHE A 502 -70.21 28.85 43.11
CA PHE A 502 -68.89 29.41 43.42
C PHE A 502 -67.76 28.64 42.69
N CYS A 503 -66.79 29.38 42.16
CA CYS A 503 -65.53 28.86 41.64
C CYS A 503 -64.37 29.61 42.30
N ALA A 504 -63.37 28.89 42.80
CA ALA A 504 -62.28 29.45 43.61
C ALA A 504 -61.18 30.14 42.79
N GLU A 505 -61.13 29.92 41.48
CA GLU A 505 -60.04 30.38 40.60
C GLU A 505 -60.21 31.83 40.09
N PHE A 506 -61.36 32.47 40.34
CA PHE A 506 -61.58 33.85 39.92
C PHE A 506 -60.96 34.88 40.89
N PRO A 507 -60.49 36.04 40.40
CA PRO A 507 -60.01 37.12 41.26
C PRO A 507 -61.08 37.57 42.27
N GLN A 508 -60.68 37.89 43.50
CA GLN A 508 -61.61 38.20 44.60
C GLN A 508 -62.61 39.34 44.26
N ASN A 509 -62.18 40.35 43.49
CA ASN A 509 -63.08 41.42 43.02
C ASN A 509 -64.18 40.92 42.09
N LEU A 510 -63.92 39.88 41.28
CA LEU A 510 -64.90 39.25 40.41
C LEU A 510 -65.80 38.27 41.19
N ILE A 511 -65.24 37.47 42.10
CA ILE A 511 -66.02 36.59 43.00
C ILE A 511 -67.08 37.40 43.78
N LYS A 512 -66.69 38.57 44.30
CA LYS A 512 -67.60 39.44 45.05
C LYS A 512 -68.81 39.88 44.21
N GLN A 513 -68.58 40.35 42.99
CA GLN A 513 -69.63 40.75 42.04
C GLN A 513 -70.56 39.58 41.66
N ILE A 514 -70.05 38.35 41.62
CA ILE A 514 -70.85 37.13 41.36
C ILE A 514 -71.72 36.76 42.57
N SER A 515 -71.17 36.87 43.80
CA SER A 515 -71.86 36.58 45.05
C SER A 515 -73.08 37.48 45.29
N ASP A 516 -72.95 38.78 44.97
CA ASP A 516 -74.02 39.76 45.14
C ASP A 516 -75.19 39.52 44.15
N LEU A 517 -74.94 38.84 43.02
CA LEU A 517 -75.94 38.43 42.04
C LEU A 517 -76.60 37.10 42.39
N SER A 518 -75.86 36.15 42.95
CA SER A 518 -76.36 34.79 43.25
C SER A 518 -77.30 34.77 44.47
N THR A 519 -77.06 35.62 45.47
CA THR A 519 -77.81 35.66 46.73
C THR A 519 -79.17 36.37 46.63
N ASN A 520 -79.38 37.25 45.64
CA ASN A 520 -80.63 38.02 45.50
C ASN A 520 -81.85 37.09 45.20
N PRO A 521 -82.91 37.06 46.03
CA PRO A 521 -84.03 36.12 45.85
C PRO A 521 -84.99 36.51 44.71
N SER A 522 -84.88 37.71 44.16
CA SER A 522 -85.82 38.25 43.16
C SER A 522 -85.71 37.60 41.77
N TYR A 523 -84.63 36.84 41.52
CA TYR A 523 -84.33 36.26 40.21
C TYR A 523 -84.52 34.74 40.20
N LYS A 524 -85.23 34.24 39.19
CA LYS A 524 -85.34 32.79 38.92
C LYS A 524 -83.97 32.21 38.54
N THR A 525 -83.76 30.92 38.82
CA THR A 525 -82.46 30.21 38.66
C THR A 525 -81.80 30.43 37.30
N VAL A 526 -82.57 30.34 36.21
CA VAL A 526 -82.11 30.56 34.82
C VAL A 526 -81.65 32.01 34.60
N THR A 527 -82.29 32.98 35.25
CA THR A 527 -81.94 34.41 35.16
C THR A 527 -80.63 34.73 35.88
N LYS A 528 -80.39 34.11 37.05
CA LYS A 528 -79.13 34.25 37.81
C LYS A 528 -77.93 33.79 36.99
N LEU A 529 -78.05 32.63 36.33
CA LEU A 529 -77.00 32.02 35.52
C LEU A 529 -76.53 32.94 34.38
N LYS A 530 -77.46 33.65 33.72
CA LYS A 530 -77.12 34.58 32.63
C LYS A 530 -76.33 35.81 33.12
N LEU A 531 -76.77 36.43 34.22
CA LEU A 531 -76.15 37.64 34.76
C LEU A 531 -74.71 37.40 35.26
N VAL A 532 -74.45 36.24 35.85
CA VAL A 532 -73.10 35.84 36.31
C VAL A 532 -72.11 35.74 35.14
N LEU A 533 -72.48 35.06 34.06
CA LEU A 533 -71.63 34.88 32.88
C LEU A 533 -71.31 36.22 32.18
N GLU A 534 -72.28 37.13 32.11
CA GLU A 534 -72.10 38.43 31.47
C GLU A 534 -71.15 39.37 32.26
N THR A 535 -71.06 39.19 33.58
CA THR A 535 -70.12 39.91 34.46
C THR A 535 -68.68 39.42 34.24
N ILE A 536 -68.47 38.09 34.19
CA ILE A 536 -67.16 37.47 33.95
C ILE A 536 -66.56 37.96 32.61
N ALA A 537 -67.37 37.99 31.55
CA ALA A 537 -66.92 38.40 30.21
C ALA A 537 -66.44 39.86 30.14
N LYS A 538 -66.98 40.77 30.95
CA LYS A 538 -66.61 42.20 30.96
C LYS A 538 -65.29 42.46 31.71
N TYR A 539 -65.02 41.69 32.76
CA TYR A 539 -63.83 41.84 33.59
C TYR A 539 -62.54 41.60 32.78
N TYR A 540 -62.38 40.40 32.20
CA TYR A 540 -61.14 40.00 31.51
C TYR A 540 -60.88 40.79 30.21
N ASN A 541 -61.93 41.22 29.49
CA ASN A 541 -61.80 42.06 28.30
C ASN A 541 -61.25 43.47 28.59
N THR A 542 -61.35 43.93 29.83
CA THR A 542 -60.77 45.22 30.25
C THR A 542 -59.27 45.07 30.51
N GLU A 543 -58.86 44.07 31.30
CA GLU A 543 -57.45 43.96 31.73
C GLU A 543 -56.49 43.58 30.60
N TYR A 544 -56.95 42.78 29.64
CA TYR A 544 -56.17 42.45 28.43
C TYR A 544 -55.70 43.70 27.66
N LYS A 545 -56.52 44.77 27.65
CA LYS A 545 -56.20 46.02 26.95
C LYS A 545 -55.22 46.91 27.72
N ASN A 546 -55.14 46.76 29.04
CA ASN A 546 -54.23 47.55 29.87
C ASN A 546 -52.78 47.06 29.72
N GLN A 547 -52.55 45.75 29.80
CA GLN A 547 -51.19 45.18 29.74
C GLN A 547 -50.53 45.37 28.36
N HIS A 548 -51.27 45.20 27.26
CA HIS A 548 -50.71 45.31 25.91
C HIS A 548 -50.13 46.71 25.64
N ASN A 549 -50.83 47.77 26.06
CA ASN A 549 -50.42 49.16 25.82
C ASN A 549 -49.21 49.64 26.66
N ALA A 550 -48.81 48.88 27.68
CA ALA A 550 -47.66 49.20 28.53
C ALA A 550 -46.33 48.71 27.93
N ASN A 551 -46.31 47.50 27.36
CA ASN A 551 -45.07 46.86 26.89
C ASN A 551 -44.45 47.55 25.66
N ASP A 552 -45.28 47.94 24.68
CA ASP A 552 -44.79 48.43 23.37
C ASP A 552 -44.06 49.79 23.46
N LYS A 553 -44.31 50.57 24.51
CA LYS A 553 -43.66 51.88 24.76
C LYS A 553 -42.29 51.77 25.43
N ILE A 554 -41.98 50.66 26.10
CA ILE A 554 -40.73 50.50 26.85
C ILE A 554 -39.63 49.90 25.95
N ASN A 555 -39.94 48.84 25.21
CA ASN A 555 -38.97 48.15 24.36
C ASN A 555 -38.48 48.97 23.16
N SER A 556 -39.30 49.90 22.66
CA SER A 556 -38.99 50.73 21.49
C SER A 556 -37.99 51.87 21.78
N SER A 557 -38.00 52.44 22.99
CA SER A 557 -37.15 53.57 23.37
C SER A 557 -35.70 53.17 23.71
N LEU A 558 -35.52 52.00 24.33
CA LEU A 558 -34.22 51.57 24.86
C LEU A 558 -33.24 51.03 23.80
N LYS A 559 -33.71 50.21 22.85
CA LYS A 559 -32.82 49.58 21.85
C LYS A 559 -32.20 50.56 20.86
N ALA A 560 -32.88 51.67 20.55
CA ALA A 560 -32.40 52.63 19.54
C ALA A 560 -31.18 53.45 19.97
N LYS A 561 -30.98 53.67 21.28
CA LYS A 561 -29.95 54.61 21.78
C LYS A 561 -28.61 53.97 22.12
N ASN A 562 -28.60 52.72 22.62
CA ASN A 562 -27.36 52.07 23.05
C ASN A 562 -26.46 51.61 21.89
N ASN A 563 -27.04 51.19 20.76
CA ASN A 563 -26.25 50.64 19.65
C ASN A 563 -25.37 51.71 18.98
N VAL A 564 -25.95 52.87 18.66
CA VAL A 564 -25.26 53.98 17.95
C VAL A 564 -24.06 54.51 18.75
N LEU A 565 -24.17 54.57 20.09
CA LEU A 565 -23.09 55.04 20.95
C LEU A 565 -21.91 54.05 21.03
N SER A 566 -22.20 52.74 20.92
CA SER A 566 -21.20 51.68 21.04
C SER A 566 -20.30 51.54 19.81
N GLU A 567 -20.87 51.62 18.61
CA GLU A 567 -20.10 51.52 17.36
C GLU A 567 -19.10 52.67 17.21
N PHE A 568 -19.52 53.91 17.51
CA PHE A 568 -18.70 55.10 17.33
C PHE A 568 -17.44 55.12 18.21
N ILE A 569 -17.57 54.79 19.50
CA ILE A 569 -16.43 54.83 20.44
C ILE A 569 -15.42 53.72 20.11
N THR A 570 -15.91 52.51 19.80
CA THR A 570 -15.06 51.36 19.45
C THR A 570 -14.25 51.60 18.18
N GLY A 571 -14.83 52.26 17.17
CA GLY A 571 -14.14 52.61 15.92
C GLY A 571 -12.93 53.54 16.12
N ILE A 572 -13.01 54.48 17.08
CA ILE A 572 -11.91 55.41 17.40
C ILE A 572 -10.78 54.68 18.14
N GLY A 573 -11.11 53.75 19.04
CA GLY A 573 -10.12 52.95 19.78
C GLY A 573 -9.18 52.16 18.87
N ALA A 574 -9.73 51.53 17.83
CA ALA A 574 -8.98 50.73 16.87
C ALA A 574 -7.96 51.55 16.04
N VAL A 575 -8.34 52.75 15.60
CA VAL A 575 -7.48 53.64 14.79
C VAL A 575 -6.31 54.21 15.60
N LEU A 576 -6.47 54.33 16.92
CA LEU A 576 -5.46 54.86 17.84
C LEU A 576 -4.71 53.76 18.62
N HIS A 577 -4.91 52.49 18.25
CA HIS A 577 -4.33 51.31 18.92
C HIS A 577 -4.49 51.33 20.45
N ASN A 578 -5.68 51.72 20.92
CA ASN A 578 -6.01 51.83 22.34
C ASN A 578 -7.28 51.03 22.64
N ASP A 579 -7.10 49.71 22.79
CA ASP A 579 -8.16 48.70 22.98
C ASP A 579 -9.01 48.91 24.25
N LYS A 580 -8.62 49.85 25.13
CA LYS A 580 -9.38 50.23 26.31
C LYS A 580 -10.49 51.26 26.01
N LEU A 581 -10.55 51.83 24.82
CA LEU A 581 -11.54 52.86 24.47
C LEU A 581 -12.91 52.23 24.07
N THR A 582 -13.70 51.86 25.09
CA THR A 582 -15.09 51.40 24.95
C THR A 582 -16.05 52.34 25.69
N PRO A 583 -17.38 52.34 25.44
CA PRO A 583 -18.32 53.22 26.13
C PRO A 583 -18.27 53.07 27.66
N ASP A 584 -18.26 51.84 28.18
CA ASP A 584 -18.18 51.56 29.62
C ASP A 584 -16.86 52.04 30.25
N ASN A 585 -15.76 51.99 29.52
CA ASN A 585 -14.46 52.46 30.01
C ASN A 585 -14.37 54.00 29.95
N LEU A 586 -14.92 54.63 28.91
CA LEU A 586 -14.96 56.09 28.76
C LEU A 586 -15.80 56.77 29.86
N VAL A 587 -16.83 56.07 30.35
CA VAL A 587 -17.64 56.50 31.51
C VAL A 587 -16.93 56.28 32.85
N ARG A 588 -15.93 55.39 32.91
CA ARG A 588 -15.18 55.05 34.14
C ARG A 588 -13.87 55.84 34.31
N ASP A 589 -13.17 56.19 33.24
CA ASP A 589 -11.94 57.01 33.30
C ASP A 589 -11.83 58.03 32.15
N PRO A 590 -12.08 59.33 32.44
CA PRO A 590 -11.95 60.40 31.45
C PRO A 590 -10.52 60.65 30.93
N GLN A 591 -9.45 60.23 31.63
CA GLN A 591 -8.06 60.50 31.20
C GLN A 591 -7.73 59.83 29.86
N ILE A 592 -8.37 58.69 29.55
CA ILE A 592 -8.11 57.89 28.35
C ILE A 592 -8.40 58.71 27.07
N GLY A 593 -9.43 59.57 27.09
CA GLY A 593 -9.79 60.43 25.96
C GLY A 593 -8.82 61.58 25.70
N THR A 594 -8.17 62.12 26.73
CA THR A 594 -7.27 63.28 26.59
C THR A 594 -5.97 62.91 25.89
N ASN A 595 -5.41 61.73 26.20
CA ASN A 595 -4.14 61.26 25.64
C ASN A 595 -4.24 60.96 24.13
N ALA A 596 -5.40 60.48 23.67
CA ALA A 596 -5.71 60.25 22.26
C ALA A 596 -5.56 61.51 21.39
N ILE A 597 -6.00 62.67 21.90
CA ILE A 597 -5.99 63.94 21.16
C ILE A 597 -4.56 64.51 21.02
N SER A 598 -3.70 64.27 22.01
CA SER A 598 -2.30 64.71 21.99
C SER A 598 -1.52 64.08 20.82
N TYR A 599 -1.71 62.77 20.60
CA TYR A 599 -0.96 61.99 19.60
C TYR A 599 -1.24 62.40 18.15
N LEU A 600 -2.49 62.78 17.81
CA LEU A 600 -2.86 63.19 16.45
C LEU A 600 -2.18 64.49 15.98
N ASN A 601 -1.80 65.37 16.91
CA ASN A 601 -1.26 66.69 16.59
C ASN A 601 0.24 66.68 16.22
N SER A 602 1.00 65.63 16.58
CA SER A 602 2.42 65.54 16.22
C SER A 602 2.63 65.10 14.76
N LEU A 603 1.85 64.13 14.30
CA LEU A 603 1.91 63.54 12.94
C LEU A 603 1.71 64.58 11.82
N ILE A 604 0.93 65.64 12.07
CA ILE A 604 0.64 66.67 11.07
C ILE A 604 1.88 67.52 10.74
N ASN A 605 2.77 67.75 11.72
CA ASN A 605 3.94 68.62 11.53
C ASN A 605 5.08 67.96 10.75
N GLU A 606 5.19 66.63 10.77
CA GLU A 606 6.25 65.87 10.08
C GLU A 606 6.11 65.82 8.54
N LEU A 607 4.96 66.27 8.02
CA LEU A 607 4.59 66.12 6.61
C LEU A 607 5.05 67.30 5.74
N ASN A 608 5.11 68.51 6.33
CA ASN A 608 5.39 69.75 5.60
C ASN A 608 6.87 69.92 5.18
N THR A 609 7.81 69.39 5.98
CA THR A 609 9.27 69.57 5.75
C THR A 609 9.83 68.81 4.54
N LYS A 610 9.04 67.92 3.91
CA LYS A 610 9.47 67.09 2.79
C LYS A 610 9.24 67.72 1.42
N SER A 611 8.62 68.90 1.34
CA SER A 611 8.26 69.54 0.07
C SER A 611 9.41 70.26 -0.64
N GLU A 612 10.40 70.78 0.10
CA GLU A 612 11.46 71.64 -0.46
C GLU A 612 12.54 70.85 -1.22
N LEU A 613 12.65 69.54 -0.98
CA LEU A 613 13.63 68.63 -1.61
C LEU A 613 13.33 68.27 -3.07
N ILE A 614 12.23 68.76 -3.64
CA ILE A 614 11.72 68.30 -4.94
C ILE A 614 12.36 69.04 -6.12
N ASP A 615 12.67 70.34 -5.99
CA ASP A 615 13.11 71.17 -7.11
C ASP A 615 14.55 70.88 -7.58
N GLU A 616 15.43 70.36 -6.71
CA GLU A 616 16.77 69.90 -7.11
C GLU A 616 16.71 68.65 -8.02
N ILE A 617 15.66 67.83 -7.90
CA ILE A 617 15.54 66.53 -8.58
C ILE A 617 15.21 66.69 -10.07
N ASP A 618 14.49 67.74 -10.47
CA ASP A 618 14.10 67.95 -11.87
C ASP A 618 15.32 68.29 -12.77
N ASN A 619 16.28 69.07 -12.25
CA ASN A 619 17.53 69.37 -12.94
C ASN A 619 18.42 68.13 -13.11
N ALA A 620 18.43 67.21 -12.13
CA ALA A 620 19.12 65.92 -12.28
C ALA A 620 18.43 65.03 -13.33
N SER A 621 17.10 65.01 -13.36
CA SER A 621 16.29 64.14 -14.22
C SER A 621 16.54 64.35 -15.71
N LYS A 622 16.64 65.62 -16.16
CA LYS A 622 16.94 65.98 -17.56
C LYS A 622 18.26 65.41 -18.07
N LYS A 623 19.27 65.25 -17.20
CA LYS A 623 20.58 64.68 -17.53
C LYS A 623 20.55 63.14 -17.63
N LEU A 624 19.58 62.50 -16.98
CA LEU A 624 19.48 61.05 -16.83
C LEU A 624 18.78 60.38 -18.04
N PHE A 625 17.84 61.07 -18.69
CA PHE A 625 17.15 60.57 -19.90
C PHE A 625 18.12 60.33 -21.07
N GLY A 626 19.06 61.26 -21.31
CA GLY A 626 20.04 61.15 -22.38
C GLY A 626 20.97 59.94 -22.28
N LEU A 627 21.27 59.46 -21.06
CA LEU A 627 22.11 58.28 -20.82
C LEU A 627 21.36 56.94 -20.96
N LEU A 628 20.02 56.93 -20.89
CA LEU A 628 19.21 55.71 -21.00
C LEU A 628 18.69 55.43 -22.42
N GLY A 629 18.84 56.39 -23.33
CA GLY A 629 18.36 56.32 -24.72
C GLY A 629 16.84 56.29 -24.81
N VAL A 630 16.16 57.19 -24.08
CA VAL A 630 14.70 57.29 -24.04
C VAL A 630 14.27 58.74 -23.79
N GLU A 631 13.29 59.20 -24.57
CA GLU A 631 12.91 60.62 -24.67
C GLU A 631 11.90 61.06 -23.60
N THR A 632 11.35 60.14 -22.79
CA THR A 632 10.29 60.44 -21.82
C THR A 632 10.52 59.78 -20.46
N LEU A 633 10.20 60.51 -19.38
CA LEU A 633 10.33 60.03 -18.00
C LEU A 633 9.66 58.67 -17.77
N GLN A 634 8.46 58.43 -18.31
CA GLN A 634 7.75 57.14 -18.13
C GLN A 634 8.45 55.94 -18.79
N SER A 635 9.19 56.15 -19.89
CA SER A 635 9.95 55.08 -20.55
C SER A 635 11.31 54.86 -19.88
N ALA A 636 11.95 55.92 -19.41
CA ALA A 636 13.11 55.86 -18.52
C ALA A 636 12.79 55.12 -17.21
N VAL A 637 11.69 55.48 -16.53
CA VAL A 637 11.23 54.85 -15.29
C VAL A 637 11.00 53.35 -15.48
N LYS A 638 10.22 52.89 -16.47
CA LYS A 638 9.98 51.45 -16.67
C LYS A 638 11.26 50.63 -16.93
N LYS A 639 12.27 51.24 -17.58
CA LYS A 639 13.58 50.62 -17.86
C LYS A 639 14.46 50.62 -16.60
N ALA A 640 14.45 51.73 -15.86
CA ALA A 640 15.13 51.88 -14.57
C ALA A 640 14.51 51.00 -13.48
N GLU A 641 13.19 50.83 -13.39
CA GLU A 641 12.51 49.97 -12.41
C GLU A 641 12.90 48.49 -12.58
N LYS A 642 13.01 48.01 -13.82
CA LYS A 642 13.53 46.66 -14.08
C LYS A 642 14.97 46.54 -13.60
N LEU A 643 15.84 47.49 -13.96
CA LEU A 643 17.24 47.51 -13.54
C LEU A 643 17.39 47.62 -12.02
N ILE A 644 16.63 48.49 -11.36
CA ILE A 644 16.64 48.74 -9.91
C ILE A 644 16.09 47.54 -9.14
N LYS A 645 15.08 46.82 -9.65
CA LYS A 645 14.65 45.54 -9.04
C LYS A 645 15.77 44.49 -9.09
N SER A 646 16.48 44.33 -10.21
CA SER A 646 17.67 43.46 -10.25
C SER A 646 18.82 43.96 -9.36
N LEU A 647 19.10 45.27 -9.33
CA LEU A 647 20.20 45.85 -8.56
C LEU A 647 19.96 45.81 -7.05
N LYS A 648 18.72 46.00 -6.57
CA LYS A 648 18.39 45.91 -5.14
C LYS A 648 18.48 44.48 -4.61
N VAL A 649 18.06 43.48 -5.39
CA VAL A 649 18.25 42.06 -5.00
C VAL A 649 19.74 41.70 -4.94
N ALA A 650 20.53 42.10 -5.95
CA ALA A 650 21.96 41.85 -5.98
C ALA A 650 22.73 42.60 -4.86
N SER A 651 22.43 43.88 -4.61
CA SER A 651 23.07 44.67 -3.54
C SER A 651 22.74 44.12 -2.16
N ALA A 652 21.46 43.83 -1.86
CA ALA A 652 21.07 43.27 -0.56
C ALA A 652 21.84 41.96 -0.27
N GLN A 653 21.90 41.04 -1.24
CA GLN A 653 22.65 39.79 -1.11
C GLN A 653 24.16 40.02 -0.93
N ILE A 654 24.75 40.96 -1.68
CA ILE A 654 26.19 41.26 -1.61
C ILE A 654 26.58 41.92 -0.29
N ASP A 655 25.77 42.84 0.22
CA ASP A 655 26.11 43.60 1.42
C ASP A 655 25.74 42.83 2.71
N GLU A 656 24.72 41.97 2.68
CA GLU A 656 24.49 40.94 3.71
C GLU A 656 25.64 39.93 3.77
N GLN A 657 26.13 39.44 2.61
CA GLN A 657 27.29 38.54 2.54
C GLN A 657 28.58 39.20 3.02
N LYS A 658 28.83 40.49 2.73
CA LYS A 658 29.99 41.22 3.27
C LYS A 658 29.89 41.42 4.78
N ALA A 659 28.72 41.79 5.30
CA ALA A 659 28.49 41.92 6.73
C ALA A 659 28.68 40.58 7.45
N LYS A 660 28.16 39.49 6.88
CA LYS A 660 28.40 38.12 7.34
C LYS A 660 29.88 37.77 7.29
N CYS A 661 30.57 37.88 6.15
CA CYS A 661 32.01 37.58 6.06
C CYS A 661 32.93 38.44 6.96
N ALA A 662 32.53 39.68 7.30
CA ALA A 662 33.26 40.51 8.25
C ALA A 662 33.05 40.02 9.70
N ASN A 663 31.79 39.82 10.11
CA ASN A 663 31.47 39.24 11.41
C ASN A 663 31.96 37.80 11.54
N GLU A 664 31.98 37.00 10.49
CA GLU A 664 32.52 35.64 10.45
C GLU A 664 34.05 35.59 10.48
N ARG A 665 34.75 36.71 10.29
CA ARG A 665 36.21 36.80 10.47
C ARG A 665 36.60 37.24 11.87
N SER A 666 35.89 38.20 12.47
CA SER A 666 36.05 38.54 13.89
C SER A 666 35.48 37.42 14.79
N SER A 667 34.34 36.84 14.41
CA SER A 667 33.77 35.65 15.03
C SER A 667 34.52 34.39 14.66
N ARG A 668 35.21 34.23 13.51
CA ARG A 668 36.21 33.15 13.38
C ARG A 668 37.32 33.33 14.39
N LYS A 669 38.01 34.49 14.47
CA LYS A 669 39.10 34.61 15.45
C LYS A 669 38.65 34.42 16.90
N THR A 670 37.44 34.86 17.27
CA THR A 670 36.88 34.58 18.61
C THR A 670 36.19 33.22 18.74
N ALA A 671 35.82 32.53 17.67
CA ALA A 671 35.34 31.14 17.64
C ALA A 671 36.44 30.13 17.28
N GLU A 672 37.67 30.60 17.07
CA GLU A 672 38.90 29.82 16.92
C GLU A 672 39.66 29.91 18.25
N ALA A 673 39.71 31.09 18.88
CA ALA A 673 40.01 31.20 20.30
C ALA A 673 38.96 30.49 21.17
N LYS A 674 37.65 30.62 20.87
CA LYS A 674 36.62 29.78 21.52
C LYS A 674 36.54 28.37 20.95
N ALA A 675 37.04 28.02 19.76
CA ALA A 675 37.13 26.59 19.39
C ALA A 675 38.32 25.93 20.06
N VAL A 676 39.43 26.61 20.32
CA VAL A 676 40.48 26.10 21.20
C VAL A 676 39.96 26.04 22.63
N ALA A 677 39.29 27.09 23.15
CA ALA A 677 38.72 27.05 24.50
C ALA A 677 37.50 26.11 24.64
N VAL A 678 36.74 25.83 23.57
CA VAL A 678 35.65 24.83 23.54
C VAL A 678 36.15 23.46 23.09
N GLN A 679 37.34 23.34 22.49
CA GLN A 679 38.00 22.05 22.32
C GLN A 679 38.63 21.65 23.65
N GLU A 680 39.36 22.55 24.31
CA GLU A 680 39.80 22.38 25.71
C GLU A 680 38.61 22.21 26.65
N GLN A 681 37.53 22.98 26.55
CA GLN A 681 36.34 22.75 27.38
C GLN A 681 35.61 21.47 26.95
N SER A 682 35.60 21.06 25.67
CA SER A 682 35.05 19.77 25.24
C SER A 682 35.93 18.60 25.65
N GLN A 683 37.23 18.84 25.89
CA GLN A 683 38.21 17.86 26.31
C GLN A 683 38.22 17.76 27.84
N ARG A 684 38.06 18.87 28.56
CA ARG A 684 37.72 18.90 29.99
C ARG A 684 36.29 18.42 30.25
N ASP A 685 35.34 18.62 29.35
CA ASP A 685 33.99 18.06 29.39
C ASP A 685 33.98 16.62 28.92
N ALA A 686 34.91 16.19 28.07
CA ALA A 686 35.10 14.78 27.70
C ALA A 686 35.83 14.05 28.83
N GLU A 687 36.80 14.67 29.51
CA GLU A 687 37.44 14.17 30.71
C GLU A 687 36.45 14.20 31.89
N GLN A 688 35.64 15.25 32.06
CA GLN A 688 34.53 15.26 33.01
C GLN A 688 33.43 14.28 32.60
N LYS A 689 33.14 14.06 31.31
CA LYS A 689 32.23 12.99 30.87
C LYS A 689 32.88 11.62 30.97
N GLN A 690 34.20 11.48 30.96
CA GLN A 690 34.92 10.23 31.21
C GLN A 690 35.01 9.96 32.72
N ILE A 691 35.08 11.01 33.55
CA ILE A 691 34.96 10.97 35.00
C ILE A 691 33.51 10.75 35.40
N ILE A 692 32.51 11.30 34.69
CA ILE A 692 31.08 11.06 34.91
C ILE A 692 30.67 9.72 34.34
N ILE A 693 31.25 9.22 33.25
CA ILE A 693 31.05 7.84 32.77
C ILE A 693 31.79 6.87 33.68
N SER A 694 32.98 7.20 34.20
CA SER A 694 33.67 6.42 35.23
C SER A 694 32.86 6.41 36.53
N ASN A 695 32.34 7.55 36.98
CA ASN A 695 31.51 7.66 38.18
C ASN A 695 30.13 7.05 37.96
N LEU A 696 29.52 7.12 36.79
CA LEU A 696 28.27 6.41 36.46
C LEU A 696 28.52 4.93 36.14
N THR A 697 29.74 4.50 35.83
CA THR A 697 30.11 3.08 35.74
C THR A 697 30.46 2.52 37.11
N ASN A 698 31.04 3.33 38.00
CA ASN A 698 31.27 3.05 39.41
C ASN A 698 29.99 3.17 40.24
N ASP A 699 29.04 4.01 39.84
CA ASP A 699 27.71 4.09 40.44
C ASP A 699 26.77 3.10 39.76
N LYS A 700 26.98 2.67 38.50
CA LYS A 700 26.34 1.47 37.95
C LYS A 700 26.91 0.19 38.55
N SER A 701 28.19 0.13 38.91
CA SER A 701 28.76 -0.99 39.64
C SER A 701 28.35 -0.95 41.11
N ARG A 702 28.36 0.19 41.80
CA ARG A 702 27.79 0.35 43.15
C ARG A 702 26.27 0.21 43.18
N LEU A 703 25.54 0.51 42.11
CA LEU A 703 24.11 0.20 41.99
C LEU A 703 23.87 -1.25 41.60
N ALA A 704 24.77 -1.91 40.86
CA ALA A 704 24.70 -3.36 40.64
C ALA A 704 25.16 -4.15 41.88
N GLU A 705 26.06 -3.61 42.69
CA GLU A 705 26.45 -4.13 44.01
C GLU A 705 25.42 -3.79 45.06
N ARG A 706 24.74 -2.63 45.00
CA ARG A 706 23.56 -2.34 45.84
C ARG A 706 22.33 -3.09 45.39
N LEU A 707 22.15 -3.38 44.10
CA LEU A 707 21.09 -4.24 43.60
C LEU A 707 21.38 -5.67 44.03
N ARG A 708 22.61 -6.18 43.86
CA ARG A 708 23.03 -7.49 44.38
C ARG A 708 23.00 -7.57 45.90
N ALA A 709 23.39 -6.51 46.61
CA ALA A 709 23.31 -6.44 48.06
C ALA A 709 21.85 -6.43 48.50
N ALA A 710 20.99 -5.62 47.87
CA ALA A 710 19.55 -5.61 48.09
C ALA A 710 18.88 -6.91 47.62
N GLU A 711 19.41 -7.63 46.64
CA GLU A 711 18.95 -8.97 46.22
C GLU A 711 19.38 -10.02 47.25
N THR A 712 20.61 -9.97 47.76
CA THR A 712 21.05 -10.84 48.87
C THR A 712 20.40 -10.47 50.19
N GLU A 713 20.04 -9.20 50.41
CA GLU A 713 19.28 -8.69 51.54
C GLU A 713 17.80 -9.04 51.37
N ILE A 714 17.23 -9.04 50.16
CA ILE A 714 15.91 -9.60 49.88
C ILE A 714 15.92 -11.14 50.01
N ILE A 715 17.02 -11.82 49.71
CA ILE A 715 17.17 -13.27 49.94
C ILE A 715 17.39 -13.57 51.43
N GLN A 716 18.12 -12.73 52.16
CA GLN A 716 18.30 -12.82 53.61
C GLN A 716 16.99 -12.48 54.31
N LEU A 717 16.34 -11.35 54.01
CA LEU A 717 15.00 -10.97 54.50
C LEU A 717 13.89 -11.92 54.04
N ARG A 718 14.03 -12.65 52.91
CA ARG A 718 13.13 -13.78 52.59
C ARG A 718 13.47 -15.04 53.38
N GLY A 719 14.74 -15.29 53.68
CA GLY A 719 15.19 -16.34 54.59
C GLY A 719 14.81 -16.06 56.04
N GLU A 720 14.80 -14.79 56.45
CA GLU A 720 14.43 -14.29 57.77
C GLU A 720 12.92 -14.10 57.87
N LEU A 721 12.20 -13.69 56.82
CA LEU A 721 10.75 -13.84 56.76
C LEU A 721 10.36 -15.32 56.82
N LYS A 722 11.11 -16.23 56.19
CA LYS A 722 10.84 -17.67 56.29
C LYS A 722 11.18 -18.24 57.67
N LYS A 723 12.25 -17.76 58.32
CA LYS A 723 12.54 -18.07 59.73
C LYS A 723 11.45 -17.50 60.64
N LEU A 724 11.15 -16.20 60.56
CA LEU A 724 10.08 -15.54 61.31
C LEU A 724 8.69 -16.11 61.00
N GLN A 725 8.47 -16.71 59.83
CA GLN A 725 7.22 -17.39 59.49
C GLN A 725 7.15 -18.78 60.14
N ASN A 726 8.25 -19.55 60.11
CA ASN A 726 8.38 -20.79 60.88
C ASN A 726 8.32 -20.52 62.40
N GLU A 727 9.10 -19.57 62.91
CA GLU A 727 9.12 -19.13 64.31
C GLU A 727 7.76 -18.56 64.73
N LYS A 728 7.02 -17.89 63.84
CA LYS A 728 5.63 -17.48 64.08
C LYS A 728 4.67 -18.66 64.09
N GLU A 729 4.91 -19.71 63.31
CA GLU A 729 4.11 -20.94 63.30
C GLU A 729 4.37 -21.74 64.58
N ASP A 730 5.62 -21.85 65.02
CA ASP A 730 6.03 -22.39 66.33
C ASP A 730 5.48 -21.55 67.49
N LEU A 731 5.53 -20.22 67.40
CA LEU A 731 4.95 -19.32 68.41
C LEU A 731 3.41 -19.34 68.39
N LEU A 732 2.78 -19.61 67.25
CA LEU A 732 1.32 -19.79 67.16
C LEU A 732 0.90 -21.09 67.85
N ASN A 733 1.63 -22.17 67.62
CA ASN A 733 1.44 -23.45 68.32
C ASN A 733 1.69 -23.28 69.84
N SER A 734 2.72 -22.53 70.24
CA SER A 734 2.98 -22.21 71.66
C SER A 734 1.88 -21.35 72.27
N LYS A 735 1.39 -20.33 71.57
CA LYS A 735 0.32 -19.44 72.06
C LYS A 735 -1.07 -20.09 72.05
N GLN A 736 -1.29 -21.11 71.24
CA GLN A 736 -2.51 -21.92 71.33
C GLN A 736 -2.53 -22.77 72.61
N LEU A 737 -1.36 -23.21 73.09
CA LEU A 737 -1.24 -23.84 74.41
C LEU A 737 -1.47 -22.84 75.55
N GLU A 738 -0.81 -21.67 75.52
CA GLU A 738 -1.00 -20.62 76.55
C GLU A 738 -2.47 -20.14 76.63
N HIS A 739 -3.18 -20.06 75.50
CA HIS A 739 -4.58 -19.61 75.49
C HIS A 739 -5.59 -20.63 76.03
N GLU A 740 -5.26 -21.91 76.20
CA GLU A 740 -6.13 -22.84 76.94
C GLU A 740 -6.01 -22.62 78.47
N ASP A 741 -4.80 -22.39 78.99
CA ASP A 741 -4.57 -22.07 80.41
C ASP A 741 -5.17 -20.69 80.81
N ASP A 742 -5.03 -19.66 79.96
CA ASP A 742 -5.63 -18.33 80.20
C ASP A 742 -7.17 -18.37 80.29
N LEU A 743 -7.83 -19.29 79.57
CA LEU A 743 -9.30 -19.33 79.48
C LEU A 743 -9.99 -19.81 80.77
N ASP A 744 -9.32 -20.64 81.58
CA ASP A 744 -9.83 -21.01 82.91
C ASP A 744 -9.52 -19.94 83.97
N SER A 745 -8.49 -19.11 83.77
CA SER A 745 -8.22 -17.93 84.62
C SER A 745 -9.34 -16.89 84.53
N VAL A 746 -9.77 -16.53 83.31
CA VAL A 746 -10.81 -15.50 83.06
C VAL A 746 -12.18 -15.86 83.66
N ARG A 747 -12.45 -17.13 83.95
CA ARG A 747 -13.68 -17.56 84.65
C ARG A 747 -13.71 -17.11 86.12
N ALA A 748 -12.56 -16.97 86.78
CA ALA A 748 -12.50 -16.52 88.16
C ALA A 748 -12.82 -15.02 88.31
N GLU A 749 -12.35 -14.18 87.39
CA GLU A 749 -12.54 -12.72 87.45
C GLU A 749 -14.00 -12.28 87.27
N TRP A 750 -14.83 -13.06 86.58
CA TRP A 750 -16.24 -12.73 86.38
C TRP A 750 -17.06 -12.79 87.67
N GLN A 751 -16.66 -13.63 88.62
CA GLN A 751 -17.27 -13.72 89.95
C GLN A 751 -17.14 -12.39 90.72
N GLN A 752 -16.04 -11.66 90.53
CA GLN A 752 -15.70 -10.44 91.25
C GLN A 752 -16.45 -9.19 90.75
N LYS A 753 -16.97 -9.21 89.52
CA LYS A 753 -17.65 -8.06 88.90
C LYS A 753 -19.06 -7.81 89.44
N VAL A 754 -19.65 -8.79 90.14
CA VAL A 754 -20.98 -8.67 90.75
C VAL A 754 -20.99 -7.64 91.90
N GLU A 755 -19.89 -7.50 92.64
CA GLU A 755 -19.78 -6.54 93.75
C GLU A 755 -19.66 -5.07 93.27
N ALA A 756 -19.33 -4.84 91.99
CA ALA A 756 -19.21 -3.50 91.43
C ALA A 756 -20.58 -2.83 91.17
N ALA A 757 -21.62 -3.60 90.89
CA ALA A 757 -22.98 -3.11 90.63
C ALA A 757 -23.60 -2.36 91.82
N GLN A 758 -23.07 -2.57 93.04
CA GLN A 758 -23.52 -1.84 94.23
C GLN A 758 -23.17 -0.34 94.19
N LYS A 759 -22.24 0.07 93.32
CA LYS A 759 -21.80 1.47 93.13
C LYS A 759 -22.64 2.23 92.08
N GLU A 760 -23.30 1.48 91.18
CA GLU A 760 -24.08 1.97 90.04
C GLU A 760 -25.35 2.75 90.47
N ALA A 761 -25.72 2.67 91.75
CA ALA A 761 -26.88 3.36 92.32
C ALA A 761 -26.65 4.85 92.62
N ASP A 762 -25.41 5.29 92.86
CA ASP A 762 -25.10 6.69 93.22
C ASP A 762 -24.89 7.57 91.96
N ASP A 763 -24.38 7.00 90.87
CA ASP A 763 -24.10 7.73 89.62
C ASP A 763 -25.40 8.15 88.88
N LEU A 764 -26.48 7.38 89.02
CA LEU A 764 -27.83 7.66 88.47
C LEU A 764 -28.45 8.98 88.96
N ALA A 765 -27.92 9.58 90.04
CA ALA A 765 -28.37 10.89 90.52
C ALA A 765 -27.79 12.06 89.70
N ALA A 766 -26.65 11.88 89.02
CA ALA A 766 -26.03 12.91 88.18
C ALA A 766 -26.54 12.89 86.73
N GLU A 767 -26.90 11.70 86.23
CA GLU A 767 -27.32 11.49 84.84
C GLU A 767 -28.62 12.26 84.47
N LEU A 768 -29.45 12.60 85.47
CA LEU A 768 -30.69 13.36 85.28
C LEU A 768 -30.46 14.82 84.86
N ASP A 769 -29.44 15.50 85.42
CA ASP A 769 -29.11 16.88 85.06
C ASP A 769 -28.38 16.95 83.71
N GLU A 770 -27.56 15.95 83.37
CA GLU A 770 -26.91 15.84 82.06
C GLU A 770 -27.92 15.54 80.94
N SER A 771 -28.99 14.78 81.23
CA SER A 771 -30.07 14.48 80.27
C SER A 771 -30.80 15.75 79.79
N LEU A 772 -31.00 16.72 80.69
CA LEU A 772 -31.63 18.02 80.34
C LEU A 772 -30.74 18.84 79.39
N ALA A 773 -29.42 18.89 79.63
CA ALA A 773 -28.47 19.59 78.77
C ALA A 773 -28.30 18.91 77.40
N ASN A 774 -28.39 17.58 77.33
CA ASN A 774 -28.38 16.84 76.07
C ASN A 774 -29.62 17.12 75.21
N ASN A 775 -30.79 17.40 75.81
CA ASN A 775 -32.02 17.63 75.06
C ASN A 775 -31.98 18.95 74.25
N GLU A 776 -31.43 20.05 74.82
CA GLU A 776 -31.23 21.31 74.08
C GLU A 776 -30.21 21.15 72.93
N ASN A 777 -29.14 20.41 73.16
CA ASN A 777 -28.16 20.08 72.12
C ASN A 777 -28.77 19.22 71.00
N LEU A 778 -29.67 18.28 71.33
CA LEU A 778 -30.40 17.46 70.36
C LEU A 778 -31.41 18.27 69.54
N GLU A 779 -32.07 19.30 70.10
CA GLU A 779 -32.89 20.23 69.30
C GLU A 779 -32.04 21.05 68.33
N MET A 780 -30.89 21.57 68.78
CA MET A 780 -29.97 22.34 67.93
C MET A 780 -29.38 21.47 66.80
N LEU A 781 -29.00 20.22 67.11
CA LEU A 781 -28.52 19.25 66.14
C LEU A 781 -29.62 18.83 65.16
N ASN A 782 -30.86 18.62 65.62
CA ASN A 782 -32.00 18.37 64.72
C ASN A 782 -32.26 19.55 63.78
N LYS A 783 -32.05 20.79 64.23
CA LYS A 783 -32.18 21.99 63.39
C LYS A 783 -31.05 22.09 62.35
N GLN A 784 -29.82 21.73 62.72
CA GLN A 784 -28.70 21.63 61.78
C GLN A 784 -28.94 20.52 60.75
N LEU A 785 -29.31 19.31 61.17
CA LEU A 785 -29.60 18.17 60.30
C LEU A 785 -30.80 18.42 59.36
N ARG A 786 -31.80 19.20 59.78
CA ARG A 786 -32.90 19.65 58.88
C ARG A 786 -32.41 20.62 57.82
N ASN A 787 -31.58 21.59 58.19
CA ASN A 787 -30.97 22.51 57.22
C ASN A 787 -30.02 21.77 56.26
N GLU A 788 -29.27 20.77 56.74
CA GLU A 788 -28.44 19.91 55.88
C GLU A 788 -29.28 19.02 54.97
N LEU A 789 -30.41 18.47 55.45
CA LEU A 789 -31.37 17.75 54.61
C LEU A 789 -31.97 18.64 53.52
N GLU A 790 -32.39 19.87 53.85
CA GLU A 790 -32.94 20.82 52.88
C GLU A 790 -31.89 21.23 51.83
N ASN A 791 -30.64 21.50 52.26
CA ASN A 791 -29.53 21.76 51.35
C ASN A 791 -29.18 20.53 50.48
N LEU A 792 -29.15 19.32 51.04
CA LEU A 792 -28.91 18.08 50.29
C LEU A 792 -30.06 17.77 49.32
N GLN A 793 -31.29 18.16 49.64
CA GLN A 793 -32.45 18.01 48.77
C GLN A 793 -32.37 18.96 47.58
N LEU A 794 -32.02 20.23 47.81
CA LEU A 794 -31.71 21.20 46.75
C LEU A 794 -30.52 20.76 45.88
N ASP A 795 -29.47 20.22 46.49
CA ASP A 795 -28.28 19.73 45.75
C ASP A 795 -28.60 18.44 44.97
N CYS A 796 -29.47 17.57 45.48
CA CYS A 796 -30.04 16.45 44.73
C CYS A 796 -30.91 16.89 43.56
N GLU A 797 -31.74 17.93 43.71
CA GLU A 797 -32.54 18.50 42.61
C GLU A 797 -31.64 19.15 41.55
N ALA A 798 -30.61 19.90 41.95
CA ALA A 798 -29.62 20.48 41.06
C ALA A 798 -28.82 19.40 40.28
N ARG A 799 -28.39 18.34 40.96
CA ARG A 799 -27.73 17.18 40.34
C ARG A 799 -28.66 16.41 39.41
N SER A 800 -29.91 16.18 39.81
CA SER A 800 -30.94 15.51 38.99
C SER A 800 -31.21 16.29 37.70
N LYS A 801 -31.36 17.61 37.81
CA LYS A 801 -31.48 18.49 36.63
C LYS A 801 -30.24 18.39 35.73
N LYS A 802 -29.03 18.47 36.30
CA LYS A 802 -27.79 18.34 35.51
C LYS A 802 -27.62 16.97 34.86
N ILE A 803 -28.14 15.90 35.47
CA ILE A 803 -28.20 14.57 34.86
C ILE A 803 -29.16 14.57 33.66
N ALA A 804 -30.33 15.20 33.76
CA ALA A 804 -31.26 15.34 32.65
C ALA A 804 -30.70 16.20 31.50
N ASP A 805 -30.04 17.32 31.82
CA ASP A 805 -29.36 18.17 30.83
C ASP A 805 -28.25 17.39 30.10
N LEU A 806 -27.43 16.61 30.82
CA LEU A 806 -26.41 15.73 30.25
C LEU A 806 -26.99 14.54 29.48
N GLN A 807 -28.16 14.03 29.83
CA GLN A 807 -28.85 12.99 29.06
C GLN A 807 -29.30 13.55 27.70
N LEU A 808 -29.85 14.76 27.67
CA LEU A 808 -30.21 15.44 26.43
C LEU A 808 -28.99 15.71 25.52
N GLU A 809 -27.87 16.15 26.10
CA GLU A 809 -26.61 16.37 25.38
C GLU A 809 -26.03 15.06 24.80
N ASN A 810 -26.12 13.95 25.55
CA ASN A 810 -25.77 12.62 25.05
C ASN A 810 -26.72 12.15 23.93
N GLU A 811 -28.03 12.38 24.02
CA GLU A 811 -28.97 12.01 22.94
C GLU A 811 -28.70 12.78 21.64
N VAL A 812 -28.39 14.09 21.73
CA VAL A 812 -28.00 14.91 20.58
C VAL A 812 -26.71 14.42 19.95
N THR A 813 -25.64 14.23 20.74
CA THR A 813 -24.34 13.77 20.21
C THR A 813 -24.39 12.33 19.67
N ILE A 814 -25.20 11.45 20.26
CA ILE A 814 -25.50 10.12 19.70
C ILE A 814 -26.22 10.23 18.35
N GLN A 815 -27.13 11.21 18.17
CA GLN A 815 -27.80 11.40 16.89
C GLN A 815 -26.88 12.01 15.83
N GLU A 816 -26.07 13.02 16.17
CA GLU A 816 -25.05 13.56 15.26
C GLU A 816 -24.04 12.50 14.83
N CYS A 817 -23.64 11.61 15.74
CA CYS A 817 -22.76 10.47 15.44
C CYS A 817 -23.40 9.48 14.44
N LYS A 818 -24.69 9.15 14.60
CA LYS A 818 -25.44 8.34 13.62
C LYS A 818 -25.54 9.03 12.25
N ASP A 819 -25.85 10.32 12.24
CA ASP A 819 -26.02 11.09 11.01
C ASP A 819 -24.67 11.26 10.27
N ASN A 820 -23.55 11.30 11.00
CA ASN A 820 -22.20 11.24 10.43
C ASN A 820 -21.91 9.84 9.84
N LEU A 821 -22.15 8.77 10.60
CA LEU A 821 -21.94 7.38 10.15
C LEU A 821 -22.77 7.02 8.91
N GLU A 822 -24.02 7.47 8.84
CA GLU A 822 -24.89 7.20 7.69
C GLU A 822 -24.44 8.01 6.44
N ARG A 823 -23.83 9.20 6.62
CA ARG A 823 -23.16 9.96 5.54
C ARG A 823 -21.88 9.27 5.08
N GLU A 824 -20.97 8.91 5.98
CA GLU A 824 -19.73 8.19 5.65
C GLU A 824 -20.00 6.88 4.90
N LYS A 825 -21.05 6.15 5.32
CA LYS A 825 -21.54 4.94 4.66
C LYS A 825 -22.07 5.21 3.25
N GLN A 826 -22.78 6.32 3.01
CA GLN A 826 -23.22 6.73 1.68
C GLN A 826 -22.03 7.12 0.79
N ASP A 827 -21.05 7.85 1.33
CA ASP A 827 -19.85 8.26 0.60
C ASP A 827 -18.95 7.06 0.25
N LEU A 828 -18.79 6.09 1.17
CA LEU A 828 -18.10 4.82 0.88
C LEU A 828 -18.83 4.03 -0.21
N THR A 829 -20.17 3.98 -0.17
CA THR A 829 -20.97 3.28 -1.17
C THR A 829 -20.78 3.89 -2.56
N GLN A 830 -20.88 5.21 -2.67
CA GLN A 830 -20.63 5.95 -3.92
C GLN A 830 -19.19 5.75 -4.44
N GLN A 831 -18.19 5.73 -3.56
CA GLN A 831 -16.81 5.43 -3.93
C GLN A 831 -16.64 4.01 -4.47
N TYR A 832 -17.24 3.00 -3.82
CA TYR A 832 -17.22 1.62 -4.30
C TYR A 832 -17.95 1.45 -5.64
N GLU A 833 -19.11 2.10 -5.83
CA GLU A 833 -19.84 2.09 -7.10
C GLU A 833 -19.04 2.75 -8.22
N ALA A 834 -18.41 3.91 -7.97
CA ALA A 834 -17.55 4.58 -8.95
C ALA A 834 -16.31 3.74 -9.33
N VAL A 835 -15.70 3.04 -8.36
CA VAL A 835 -14.59 2.09 -8.62
C VAL A 835 -15.09 0.87 -9.40
N PHE A 836 -16.28 0.35 -9.09
CA PHE A 836 -16.88 -0.79 -9.78
C PHE A 836 -17.24 -0.47 -11.24
N GLU A 837 -17.85 0.69 -11.52
CA GLU A 837 -18.16 1.15 -12.87
C GLU A 837 -16.86 1.39 -13.68
N SER A 838 -15.83 1.95 -13.05
CA SER A 838 -14.49 2.11 -13.64
C SER A 838 -13.82 0.77 -13.98
N MET A 839 -13.93 -0.23 -13.09
CA MET A 839 -13.45 -1.60 -13.32
C MET A 839 -14.22 -2.30 -14.45
N LYS A 840 -15.55 -2.15 -14.48
CA LYS A 840 -16.44 -2.68 -15.53
C LYS A 840 -16.08 -2.11 -16.90
N LYS A 841 -15.92 -0.78 -17.00
CA LYS A 841 -15.47 -0.10 -18.22
C LYS A 841 -14.10 -0.60 -18.70
N LYS A 842 -13.12 -0.74 -17.79
CA LYS A 842 -11.80 -1.31 -18.12
C LYS A 842 -11.88 -2.74 -18.63
N ASN A 843 -12.79 -3.57 -18.09
CA ASN A 843 -13.00 -4.93 -18.58
C ASN A 843 -13.61 -4.96 -20.00
N GLU A 844 -14.49 -4.01 -20.33
CA GLU A 844 -15.05 -3.86 -21.68
C GLU A 844 -14.01 -3.31 -22.68
N GLU A 845 -13.16 -2.36 -22.26
CA GLU A 845 -12.00 -1.90 -23.02
C GLU A 845 -11.00 -3.05 -23.28
N GLN A 846 -10.70 -3.87 -22.26
CA GLN A 846 -9.83 -5.05 -22.39
C GLN A 846 -10.41 -6.10 -23.32
N ARG A 847 -11.72 -6.42 -23.24
CA ARG A 847 -12.39 -7.31 -24.21
C ARG A 847 -12.26 -6.78 -25.63
N THR A 848 -12.56 -5.49 -25.83
CA THR A 848 -12.43 -4.83 -27.14
C THR A 848 -10.99 -4.88 -27.69
N ILE A 849 -9.97 -4.86 -26.82
CA ILE A 849 -8.56 -5.04 -27.21
C ILE A 849 -8.26 -6.50 -27.55
N ILE A 850 -8.76 -7.47 -26.77
CA ILE A 850 -8.61 -8.91 -27.04
C ILE A 850 -9.24 -9.27 -28.39
N ASP A 851 -10.48 -8.84 -28.66
CA ASP A 851 -11.17 -9.12 -29.92
C ASP A 851 -10.41 -8.56 -31.14
N LYS A 852 -9.82 -7.37 -31.00
CA LYS A 852 -8.94 -6.77 -32.03
C LYS A 852 -7.63 -7.54 -32.20
N LEU A 853 -7.01 -7.99 -31.10
CA LEU A 853 -5.78 -8.80 -31.15
C LEU A 853 -6.04 -10.17 -31.78
N THR A 854 -7.14 -10.84 -31.43
CA THR A 854 -7.55 -12.11 -32.04
C THR A 854 -7.86 -11.95 -33.53
N SER A 855 -8.52 -10.87 -33.93
CA SER A 855 -8.78 -10.55 -35.35
C SER A 855 -7.47 -10.30 -36.12
N SER A 856 -6.57 -9.49 -35.56
CA SER A 856 -5.26 -9.19 -36.14
C SER A 856 -4.36 -10.43 -36.24
N LEU A 857 -4.41 -11.30 -35.22
CA LEU A 857 -3.70 -12.58 -35.21
C LEU A 857 -4.23 -13.49 -36.33
N ALA A 858 -5.54 -13.65 -36.46
CA ALA A 858 -6.16 -14.46 -37.52
C ALA A 858 -5.82 -13.93 -38.93
N GLU A 859 -5.82 -12.60 -39.12
CA GLU A 859 -5.31 -12.00 -40.36
C GLU A 859 -3.82 -12.32 -40.60
N SER A 860 -2.98 -12.26 -39.56
CA SER A 860 -1.55 -12.55 -39.68
C SER A 860 -1.27 -14.03 -40.00
N GLU A 861 -2.03 -14.95 -39.41
CA GLU A 861 -1.97 -16.39 -39.69
C GLU A 861 -2.47 -16.70 -41.12
N GLN A 862 -3.53 -16.03 -41.58
CA GLN A 862 -4.00 -16.16 -42.95
C GLN A 862 -2.97 -15.63 -43.96
N ARG A 863 -2.35 -14.47 -43.70
CA ARG A 863 -1.26 -13.93 -44.52
C ARG A 863 -0.04 -14.86 -44.53
N TYR A 864 0.35 -15.42 -43.38
CA TYR A 864 1.43 -16.40 -43.27
C TYR A 864 1.12 -17.67 -44.08
N LYS A 865 -0.11 -18.19 -43.98
CA LYS A 865 -0.56 -19.38 -44.74
C LYS A 865 -0.52 -19.14 -46.26
N ILE A 866 -0.95 -17.97 -46.72
CA ILE A 866 -0.87 -17.58 -48.14
C ILE A 866 0.60 -17.47 -48.57
N ALA A 867 1.45 -16.81 -47.79
CA ALA A 867 2.88 -16.66 -48.09
C ALA A 867 3.64 -18.00 -48.09
N PHE A 868 3.26 -18.93 -47.21
CA PHE A 868 3.79 -20.30 -47.20
C PHE A 868 3.37 -21.06 -48.46
N GLN A 869 2.10 -20.95 -48.87
CA GLN A 869 1.59 -21.60 -50.09
C GLN A 869 2.27 -21.04 -51.36
N THR A 870 2.44 -19.72 -51.48
CA THR A 870 3.15 -19.13 -52.64
C THR A 870 4.64 -19.47 -52.63
N ASN A 871 5.30 -19.52 -51.47
CA ASN A 871 6.70 -19.94 -51.38
C ASN A 871 6.89 -21.43 -51.71
N SER A 872 5.91 -22.29 -51.38
CA SER A 872 5.90 -23.69 -51.81
C SER A 872 5.78 -23.80 -53.34
N ALA A 873 4.82 -23.09 -53.94
CA ALA A 873 4.63 -23.09 -55.39
C ALA A 873 5.85 -22.55 -56.15
N LEU A 874 6.46 -21.45 -55.68
CA LEU A 874 7.70 -20.92 -56.24
C LEU A 874 8.91 -21.87 -56.05
N SER A 875 8.91 -22.70 -55.00
CA SER A 875 9.95 -23.72 -54.82
C SER A 875 9.77 -24.91 -55.77
N GLU A 876 8.54 -25.23 -56.16
CA GLU A 876 8.23 -26.22 -57.20
C GLU A 876 8.58 -25.65 -58.59
N GLU A 877 8.17 -24.41 -58.90
CA GLU A 877 8.47 -23.75 -60.18
C GLU A 877 9.99 -23.56 -60.40
N ASN A 878 10.74 -23.16 -59.36
CA ASN A 878 12.21 -23.09 -59.44
C ASN A 878 12.84 -24.46 -59.74
N LYS A 879 12.31 -25.55 -59.17
CA LYS A 879 12.81 -26.89 -59.42
C LYS A 879 12.52 -27.33 -60.87
N ASP A 880 11.31 -27.08 -61.37
CA ASP A 880 10.95 -27.33 -62.76
C ASP A 880 11.84 -26.53 -63.73
N TYR A 881 12.23 -25.29 -63.37
CA TYR A 881 13.22 -24.53 -64.11
C TYR A 881 14.63 -25.13 -64.02
N GLU A 882 15.10 -25.57 -62.84
CA GLU A 882 16.40 -26.24 -62.71
C GLU A 882 16.48 -27.54 -63.53
N ASP A 883 15.48 -28.41 -63.43
CA ASP A 883 15.40 -29.67 -64.18
C ASP A 883 15.37 -29.39 -65.70
N ARG A 884 14.64 -28.36 -66.15
CA ARG A 884 14.60 -27.93 -67.56
C ARG A 884 15.91 -27.29 -68.04
N LEU A 885 16.61 -26.54 -67.17
CA LEU A 885 17.90 -25.94 -67.49
C LEU A 885 19.00 -27.02 -67.56
N ASN A 886 18.92 -28.05 -66.72
CA ASN A 886 19.79 -29.22 -66.79
C ASN A 886 19.53 -30.05 -68.07
N PHE A 887 18.27 -30.31 -68.42
CA PHE A 887 17.92 -30.92 -69.71
C PHE A 887 18.49 -30.14 -70.91
N LEU A 888 18.38 -28.81 -70.90
CA LEU A 888 18.93 -27.96 -71.97
C LEU A 888 20.48 -27.96 -72.01
N LYS A 889 21.17 -28.11 -70.87
CA LYS A 889 22.63 -28.33 -70.84
C LYS A 889 22.99 -29.67 -71.49
N ASP A 890 22.30 -30.75 -71.14
CA ASP A 890 22.58 -32.09 -71.69
C ASP A 890 22.32 -32.15 -73.20
N GLU A 891 21.25 -31.52 -73.68
CA GLU A 891 20.97 -31.39 -75.12
C GLU A 891 22.05 -30.54 -75.82
N LEU A 892 22.47 -29.41 -75.24
CA LEU A 892 23.54 -28.57 -75.79
C LEU A 892 24.88 -29.31 -75.85
N ASP A 893 25.24 -30.04 -74.80
CA ASP A 893 26.51 -30.75 -74.69
C ASP A 893 26.52 -32.00 -75.60
N ARG A 894 25.36 -32.63 -75.82
CA ARG A 894 25.13 -33.63 -76.88
C ARG A 894 25.27 -33.04 -78.27
N GLU A 895 24.64 -31.89 -78.54
CA GLU A 895 24.73 -31.23 -79.84
C GLU A 895 26.17 -30.78 -80.14
N LYS A 896 26.88 -30.25 -79.14
CA LYS A 896 28.30 -29.91 -79.20
C LYS A 896 29.16 -31.13 -79.56
N LYS A 897 29.00 -32.26 -78.87
CA LYS A 897 29.70 -33.52 -79.19
C LYS A 897 29.39 -33.99 -80.61
N LEU A 898 28.15 -33.80 -81.08
CA LEU A 898 27.73 -34.17 -82.43
C LEU A 898 28.35 -33.25 -83.50
N ARG A 899 28.36 -31.93 -83.29
CA ARG A 899 29.07 -30.95 -84.15
C ARG A 899 30.58 -31.17 -84.14
N GLU A 900 31.19 -31.47 -83.00
CA GLU A 900 32.62 -31.82 -82.91
C GLU A 900 32.96 -33.06 -83.72
N ASN A 901 32.13 -34.10 -83.66
CA ASN A 901 32.33 -35.33 -84.42
C ASN A 901 32.09 -35.11 -85.93
N GLN A 902 31.11 -34.29 -86.31
CA GLN A 902 30.92 -33.85 -87.70
C GLN A 902 32.15 -33.07 -88.20
N THR A 903 32.67 -32.12 -87.42
CA THR A 903 33.89 -31.37 -87.77
C THR A 903 35.11 -32.29 -87.92
N LYS A 904 35.31 -33.23 -86.99
CA LYS A 904 36.39 -34.24 -87.08
C LYS A 904 36.25 -35.11 -88.35
N ALA A 905 35.02 -35.52 -88.70
CA ALA A 905 34.76 -36.28 -89.92
C ALA A 905 35.00 -35.47 -91.20
N ILE A 906 34.63 -34.18 -91.21
CA ILE A 906 34.92 -33.26 -92.31
C ILE A 906 36.44 -33.07 -92.47
N VAL A 907 37.14 -32.77 -91.37
CA VAL A 907 38.62 -32.61 -91.35
C VAL A 907 39.28 -33.87 -91.91
N LEU A 908 38.97 -35.06 -91.37
CA LEU A 908 39.52 -36.33 -91.83
C LEU A 908 39.23 -36.58 -93.32
N THR A 909 38.02 -36.26 -93.79
CA THR A 909 37.66 -36.40 -95.21
C THR A 909 38.46 -35.44 -96.10
N THR A 910 38.69 -34.20 -95.64
CA THR A 910 39.54 -33.23 -96.36
C THR A 910 41.03 -33.61 -96.33
N GLU A 911 41.53 -34.13 -95.22
CA GLU A 911 42.90 -34.64 -95.09
C GLU A 911 43.13 -35.84 -96.02
N MET A 912 42.23 -36.82 -96.03
CA MET A 912 42.27 -37.95 -96.97
C MET A 912 42.23 -37.50 -98.43
N LYS A 913 41.42 -36.49 -98.77
CA LYS A 913 41.38 -35.92 -100.12
C LYS A 913 42.70 -35.22 -100.49
N CYS A 914 43.23 -34.38 -99.60
CA CYS A 914 44.50 -33.70 -99.81
C CYS A 914 45.67 -34.70 -99.94
N GLN A 915 45.69 -35.74 -99.12
CA GLN A 915 46.68 -36.82 -99.22
C GLN A 915 46.57 -37.55 -100.57
N SER A 916 45.36 -37.88 -101.01
CA SER A 916 45.13 -38.50 -102.33
C SER A 916 45.64 -37.62 -103.48
N MET A 917 45.42 -36.30 -103.43
CA MET A 917 45.94 -35.35 -104.43
C MET A 917 47.48 -35.23 -104.38
N ILE A 918 48.07 -35.26 -103.18
CA ILE A 918 49.52 -35.26 -102.99
C ILE A 918 50.17 -36.52 -103.59
N ASP A 919 49.54 -37.69 -103.42
CA ASP A 919 50.08 -38.95 -103.95
C ASP A 919 49.83 -39.11 -105.47
N GLU A 920 48.74 -38.54 -106.00
CA GLU A 920 48.51 -38.39 -107.44
C GLU A 920 49.58 -37.49 -108.08
N GLU A 921 49.90 -36.34 -107.50
CA GLU A 921 50.95 -35.44 -108.03
C GLU A 921 52.36 -36.03 -107.91
N LYS A 922 52.65 -36.84 -106.88
CA LYS A 922 53.89 -37.63 -106.84
C LYS A 922 53.96 -38.64 -107.98
N ALA A 923 52.87 -39.36 -108.24
CA ALA A 923 52.81 -40.34 -109.33
C ALA A 923 52.95 -39.68 -110.72
N ASN A 924 52.34 -38.52 -110.92
CA ASN A 924 52.52 -37.69 -112.11
C ASN A 924 53.98 -37.25 -112.24
N SER A 925 54.56 -36.68 -111.19
CA SER A 925 55.97 -36.24 -111.15
C SER A 925 56.96 -37.36 -111.44
N GLU A 926 56.74 -38.57 -110.90
CA GLU A 926 57.54 -39.75 -111.23
C GLU A 926 57.36 -40.20 -112.69
N SER A 927 56.14 -40.18 -113.21
CA SER A 927 55.85 -40.47 -114.62
C SER A 927 56.62 -39.50 -115.54
N GLU A 928 56.67 -38.22 -115.21
CA GLU A 928 57.43 -37.22 -115.97
C GLU A 928 58.95 -37.39 -115.85
N LYS A 929 59.48 -37.66 -114.65
CA LYS A 929 60.90 -38.04 -114.49
C LYS A 929 61.25 -39.22 -115.38
N ARG A 930 60.44 -40.29 -115.39
CA ARG A 930 60.66 -41.48 -116.24
C ARG A 930 60.58 -41.15 -117.74
N LYS A 931 59.67 -40.26 -118.18
CA LYS A 931 59.63 -39.77 -119.58
C LYS A 931 60.92 -39.04 -119.95
N ILE A 932 61.42 -38.13 -119.10
CA ILE A 932 62.66 -37.38 -119.32
C ILE A 932 63.87 -38.33 -119.37
N PHE A 933 63.95 -39.27 -118.43
CA PHE A 933 65.02 -40.27 -118.41
C PHE A 933 65.00 -41.14 -119.66
N ALA A 934 63.82 -41.57 -120.12
CA ALA A 934 63.65 -42.40 -121.30
C ALA A 934 64.05 -41.66 -122.58
N PHE A 935 63.68 -40.37 -122.69
CA PHE A 935 64.10 -39.51 -123.79
C PHE A 935 65.62 -39.43 -123.88
N VAL A 936 66.32 -39.07 -122.78
CA VAL A 936 67.79 -38.97 -122.76
C VAL A 936 68.45 -40.33 -123.06
N ALA A 937 67.99 -41.42 -122.45
CA ALA A 937 68.50 -42.77 -122.75
C ALA A 937 68.29 -43.17 -124.22
N SER A 938 67.19 -42.74 -124.85
CA SER A 938 66.90 -42.99 -126.26
C SER A 938 67.75 -42.18 -127.24
N GLN A 939 68.19 -40.97 -126.86
CA GLN A 939 69.13 -40.17 -127.67
C GLN A 939 70.55 -40.73 -127.54
N PHE A 940 70.94 -41.11 -126.32
CA PHE A 940 72.33 -41.39 -125.97
C PHE A 940 72.61 -42.88 -125.74
N LYS A 941 72.09 -43.73 -126.63
CA LYS A 941 72.10 -45.19 -126.53
C LYS A 941 73.47 -45.82 -126.30
N LYS A 942 74.57 -45.19 -126.72
CA LYS A 942 75.96 -45.66 -126.46
C LYS A 942 76.27 -45.78 -124.96
N PHE A 943 75.63 -44.96 -124.13
CA PHE A 943 75.88 -44.87 -122.68
C PHE A 943 74.78 -45.53 -121.83
N PHE A 944 73.74 -46.09 -122.46
CA PHE A 944 72.63 -46.74 -121.78
C PHE A 944 72.65 -48.26 -121.99
N ASP A 945 72.82 -49.00 -120.89
CA ASP A 945 72.62 -50.44 -120.86
C ASP A 945 71.14 -50.76 -120.64
N GLY A 946 70.46 -51.19 -121.71
CA GLY A 946 69.04 -51.57 -121.69
C GLY A 946 68.68 -52.79 -120.82
N ARG A 947 69.65 -53.38 -120.10
CA ARG A 947 69.42 -54.39 -119.06
C ARG A 947 69.18 -53.78 -117.67
N LYS A 948 69.49 -52.49 -117.49
CA LYS A 948 69.33 -51.79 -116.20
C LYS A 948 67.98 -51.09 -116.12
N THR A 949 67.47 -50.94 -114.90
CA THR A 949 66.30 -50.10 -114.63
C THR A 949 66.60 -48.64 -114.99
N LEU A 950 65.56 -47.94 -115.46
CA LEU A 950 65.67 -46.55 -115.90
C LEU A 950 65.26 -45.62 -114.75
N ASP A 951 66.23 -45.35 -113.89
CA ASP A 951 66.12 -44.66 -112.61
C ASP A 951 67.06 -43.44 -112.53
N GLU A 952 67.05 -42.72 -111.41
CA GLU A 952 67.83 -41.47 -111.28
C GLU A 952 69.36 -41.72 -111.23
N GLU A 953 69.80 -42.90 -110.75
CA GLU A 953 71.22 -43.25 -110.71
C GLU A 953 71.75 -43.64 -112.10
N THR A 954 70.99 -44.45 -112.85
CA THR A 954 71.33 -44.77 -114.25
C THR A 954 71.23 -43.55 -115.15
N PHE A 955 70.26 -42.65 -114.93
CA PHE A 955 70.23 -41.36 -115.62
C PHE A 955 71.49 -40.52 -115.34
N LYS A 956 71.90 -40.38 -114.08
CA LYS A 956 73.17 -39.73 -113.70
C LYS A 956 74.38 -40.44 -114.34
N SER A 957 74.36 -41.77 -114.43
CA SER A 957 75.41 -42.55 -115.12
C SER A 957 75.47 -42.28 -116.63
N ILE A 958 74.33 -42.10 -117.30
CA ILE A 958 74.27 -41.72 -118.73
C ILE A 958 74.85 -40.31 -118.92
N ILE A 959 74.42 -39.35 -118.12
CA ILE A 959 74.91 -37.95 -118.18
C ILE A 959 76.41 -37.87 -117.87
N ASN A 960 76.90 -38.60 -116.88
CA ASN A 960 78.34 -38.66 -116.57
C ASN A 960 79.13 -39.35 -117.69
N GLY A 961 78.62 -40.45 -118.27
CA GLY A 961 79.26 -41.11 -119.41
C GLY A 961 79.34 -40.21 -120.64
N LEU A 962 78.26 -39.48 -120.95
CA LEU A 962 78.23 -38.46 -121.99
C LEU A 962 79.24 -37.35 -121.76
N LYS A 963 79.36 -36.88 -120.51
CA LYS A 963 80.36 -35.88 -120.15
C LYS A 963 81.77 -36.44 -120.39
N THR A 964 82.10 -37.65 -119.93
CA THR A 964 83.44 -38.23 -120.13
C THR A 964 83.77 -38.46 -121.60
N ASP A 965 82.81 -38.87 -122.43
CA ASP A 965 83.01 -39.02 -123.88
C ASP A 965 83.15 -37.65 -124.58
N TYR A 966 82.39 -36.63 -124.15
CA TYR A 966 82.51 -35.25 -124.65
C TYR A 966 83.87 -34.66 -124.28
N ASP A 967 84.27 -34.75 -123.01
CA ASP A 967 85.56 -34.31 -122.50
C ASP A 967 86.69 -35.05 -123.25
N SER A 968 86.56 -36.35 -123.52
CA SER A 968 87.55 -37.14 -124.27
C SER A 968 87.61 -36.79 -125.77
N VAL A 969 86.48 -36.46 -126.41
CA VAL A 969 86.46 -35.95 -127.80
C VAL A 969 87.09 -34.56 -127.86
N ASN A 970 86.87 -33.72 -126.85
CA ASN A 970 87.52 -32.42 -126.74
C ASN A 970 89.03 -32.57 -126.52
N ASP A 971 89.48 -33.45 -125.63
CA ASP A 971 90.90 -33.81 -125.44
C ASP A 971 91.55 -34.32 -126.74
N GLN A 972 90.84 -35.14 -127.53
CA GLN A 972 91.32 -35.60 -128.84
C GLN A 972 91.41 -34.45 -129.84
N LEU A 973 90.44 -33.53 -129.85
CA LEU A 973 90.40 -32.38 -130.75
C LEU A 973 91.52 -31.37 -130.38
N ASP A 974 91.78 -31.15 -129.09
CA ASP A 974 92.92 -30.37 -128.58
C ASP A 974 94.25 -31.10 -128.76
N GLY A 975 94.23 -32.43 -128.84
CA GLY A 975 95.36 -33.25 -129.28
C GLY A 975 95.67 -33.01 -130.76
N VAL A 976 94.66 -33.01 -131.64
CA VAL A 976 94.79 -32.71 -133.06
C VAL A 976 95.23 -31.25 -133.30
N ARG A 977 94.67 -30.27 -132.56
CA ARG A 977 95.15 -28.88 -132.56
C ARG A 977 96.66 -28.81 -132.26
N ARG A 978 97.10 -29.42 -131.16
CA ARG A 978 98.52 -29.48 -130.77
C ARG A 978 99.40 -30.20 -131.80
N LEU A 979 98.91 -31.27 -132.43
CA LEU A 979 99.66 -32.05 -133.43
C LEU A 979 99.78 -31.32 -134.79
N LEU A 980 98.87 -30.39 -135.08
CA LEU A 980 98.88 -29.49 -136.24
C LEU A 980 99.51 -28.12 -135.94
N GLY A 981 99.89 -27.84 -134.69
CA GLY A 981 100.47 -26.55 -134.27
C GLY A 981 99.47 -25.38 -134.22
N LEU A 982 98.19 -25.67 -134.07
CA LEU A 982 97.09 -24.69 -134.13
C LEU A 982 96.85 -24.02 -132.78
N SER A 983 96.32 -22.79 -132.85
CA SER A 983 95.67 -22.11 -131.73
C SER A 983 94.24 -22.62 -131.49
N ASP A 984 93.68 -22.36 -130.31
CA ASP A 984 92.36 -22.88 -129.92
C ASP A 984 91.22 -22.34 -130.80
N ASP A 985 91.37 -21.13 -131.35
CA ASP A 985 90.38 -20.52 -132.25
C ASP A 985 90.41 -21.09 -133.69
N GLU A 986 91.45 -21.84 -134.06
CA GLU A 986 91.60 -22.40 -135.40
C GLU A 986 90.89 -23.75 -135.55
N ASN A 987 90.09 -23.89 -136.62
CA ASN A 987 89.37 -25.12 -136.93
C ASN A 987 90.35 -26.23 -137.35
N PRO A 988 90.48 -27.33 -136.58
CA PRO A 988 91.39 -28.42 -136.92
C PRO A 988 91.01 -29.14 -138.23
N VAL A 989 89.74 -29.08 -138.66
CA VAL A 989 89.31 -29.66 -139.94
C VAL A 989 89.93 -28.92 -141.13
N ASP A 990 89.91 -27.58 -141.12
CA ASP A 990 90.48 -26.77 -142.21
C ASP A 990 92.01 -26.92 -142.29
N ALA A 991 92.68 -27.05 -141.15
CA ALA A 991 94.13 -27.29 -141.09
C ALA A 991 94.51 -28.69 -141.57
N LEU A 992 93.76 -29.73 -141.16
CA LEU A 992 93.96 -31.10 -141.65
C LEU A 992 93.70 -31.19 -143.17
N SER A 993 92.71 -30.46 -143.68
CA SER A 993 92.46 -30.34 -145.12
C SER A 993 93.60 -29.64 -145.87
N LYS A 994 94.20 -28.58 -145.30
CA LYS A 994 95.42 -27.95 -145.86
C LYS A 994 96.61 -28.92 -145.89
N LEU A 995 96.79 -29.74 -144.85
CA LEU A 995 97.86 -30.75 -144.77
C LEU A 995 97.68 -31.88 -145.80
N LEU A 996 96.45 -32.34 -146.02
CA LEU A 996 96.13 -33.32 -147.05
C LEU A 996 96.36 -32.75 -148.46
N LEU A 997 96.01 -31.49 -148.69
CA LEU A 997 96.26 -30.79 -149.96
C LEU A 997 97.76 -30.64 -150.28
N THR A 998 98.62 -30.38 -149.29
CA THR A 998 100.08 -30.32 -149.52
C THR A 998 100.70 -31.70 -149.72
N MET A 999 100.18 -32.76 -149.09
CA MET A 999 100.66 -34.13 -149.34
C MET A 999 100.32 -34.66 -150.74
N PHE A 1000 99.18 -34.28 -151.33
CA PHE A 1000 98.80 -34.75 -152.67
C PHE A 1000 99.49 -34.02 -153.84
N MET A 1001 100.20 -32.91 -153.59
CA MET A 1001 100.88 -32.12 -154.63
C MET A 1001 102.32 -32.59 -154.97
N HIS A 1002 102.80 -33.68 -154.35
CA HIS A 1002 104.11 -34.27 -154.66
C HIS A 1002 104.01 -35.67 -155.28
N LYS A 1003 103.46 -35.74 -156.50
CA LYS A 1003 103.67 -36.87 -157.41
C LYS A 1003 103.48 -36.50 -158.87
#